data_AF-A0A389MRP9-F1
#
_entry.id   AF-A0A389MRP9-F1
#
_cell.length_a   1.000
_cell.length_b   1.000
_cell.length_c   1.000
_cell.angle_alpha   90.00
_cell.angle_beta   90.00
_cell.angle_gamma   90.00
#
_symmetry.space_group_name_H-M   'P 1'
#
loop_
_entity.id
_entity.type
_entity.pdbx_description
1 polymer ?
#
loop_
_entity_poly.entity_id
_entity_poly.type
_entity_poly.pdbx_seq_one_letter_code
_entity_poly.pdbx_strand_id
1 'polypeptide(L)'
;MAVTATLTPNADTVLPSDEDQIVYATALTFNPSDSLEGGAGFDTLALSGSGTFDLGSPLRFTGFEAVTLTNETTAAATLRLGNSSTAVTLGRGASTATTDANGNALVNVFLGTGSNSIIGGVEKDAFYVASPSNIRAGDSISGGGGGDTLILSGPGRFGGYRYDLTNVSLTGIPNLYVSAPNMGATTVRVSSTTLQDFSSINGGYSMLASVRIFTSDSNLFIGNLTVGLPGTVYQSLSLFTTDNAAGTTFHVGGATQAGYVSGGVGPDALISETVLAFAARENILSRSIESVTDPSGTYQRLVSISTTDRGLNTSTTTISGRVDASARGVVSIYEGSTLVGTGTINADRTWTANVSLQNDGTHTLSAQAQDGAGNIGTSNPVRLTLDTSPPVVTISTAGSDVVDRYVTLSGSAVTQTAGGINQYGEVGATITVYEGSTALGSATVDGQGRWSLGVTLAGPGNHALVAVETDVGGNVGRSNTVVFNALPADPGNNTYGVGAGTHVLDAGAGDDTVVFGFALPEARLSYDAAGHTVIDGPNGTHAVLSGFEHYRFADGTVNQQTGSALVDDLFYYVRNLDVWNARVDAETHYNANGWQEGRDPSAYFSTSGYLAANGDVKAAGINPLTHYDTNGWREGRDPSATFDNELYLARNPDVKAAGIDPLSHFLANGQAEGRQAYAAIGRPGDVSAAHGFDAEFYLLSNPDVARAALGAGGDAFAFAASHYQQHGWHEGRNPNAVFDTKGYLAAYADVRAANVDPLLHYDTNGWREGRDPSAAFDTRAYEATYGDVAAANVNPLTHYLTNGALEGRSAFADGHFG
;
A
#
# COMPACT_ATOMS: atom_id res chain seq x y z
N MET A 1 58.46 29.31 -58.32
CA MET A 1 57.89 28.02 -58.77
C MET A 1 57.99 27.14 -57.55
N ALA A 2 56.92 26.46 -57.11
CA ALA A 2 57.03 25.65 -55.90
C ALA A 2 58.07 24.53 -56.08
N VAL A 3 58.92 24.34 -55.09
CA VAL A 3 59.90 23.25 -55.08
C VAL A 3 59.16 21.97 -54.69
N THR A 4 59.14 20.97 -55.57
CA THR A 4 58.42 19.72 -55.31
C THR A 4 59.36 18.60 -54.89
N ALA A 5 58.99 17.85 -53.85
CA ALA A 5 59.64 16.62 -53.44
C ALA A 5 58.63 15.47 -53.40
N THR A 6 59.08 14.23 -53.62
CA THR A 6 58.26 13.03 -53.49
C THR A 6 58.99 12.04 -52.62
N LEU A 7 58.36 11.63 -51.52
CA LEU A 7 58.96 10.70 -50.57
C LEU A 7 59.01 9.28 -51.14
N THR A 8 60.02 8.54 -50.74
CA THR A 8 60.23 7.12 -51.04
C THR A 8 59.99 6.28 -49.79
N PRO A 9 59.97 4.94 -49.88
CA PRO A 9 59.88 4.10 -48.69
C PRO A 9 61.14 4.08 -47.81
N ASN A 10 62.21 4.80 -48.19
CA ASN A 10 63.46 4.89 -47.44
C ASN A 10 63.52 6.21 -46.66
N ALA A 11 64.59 6.42 -45.88
CA ALA A 11 64.81 7.68 -45.18
C ALA A 11 65.02 8.85 -46.16
N ASP A 12 64.08 9.80 -46.15
CA ASP A 12 64.15 11.00 -46.97
C ASP A 12 64.55 12.24 -46.13
N THR A 13 65.21 13.21 -46.77
CA THR A 13 65.54 14.50 -46.14
C THR A 13 65.09 15.64 -47.05
N VAL A 14 64.13 16.44 -46.57
CA VAL A 14 63.70 17.70 -47.20
C VAL A 14 64.28 18.84 -46.38
N LEU A 15 65.12 19.64 -47.03
CA LEU A 15 65.81 20.77 -46.42
C LEU A 15 64.96 22.05 -46.50
N PRO A 16 65.09 22.96 -45.52
CA PRO A 16 64.31 24.20 -45.49
C PRO A 16 64.63 25.10 -46.68
N SER A 17 63.62 25.77 -47.23
CA SER A 17 63.70 26.72 -48.34
C SER A 17 63.01 28.04 -48.01
N ASP A 18 63.42 29.12 -48.67
CA ASP A 18 62.70 30.40 -48.67
C ASP A 18 61.57 30.42 -49.72
N GLU A 19 61.52 29.44 -50.64
CA GLU A 19 60.44 29.24 -51.62
C GLU A 19 59.44 28.19 -51.13
N ASP A 20 58.16 28.35 -51.49
CA ASP A 20 57.08 27.37 -51.25
C ASP A 20 57.48 25.95 -51.69
N GLN A 21 57.29 24.97 -50.82
CA GLN A 21 57.53 23.55 -51.08
C GLN A 21 56.25 22.73 -51.12
N ILE A 22 56.21 21.71 -51.98
CA ILE A 22 55.15 20.69 -51.96
C ILE A 22 55.79 19.30 -51.86
N VAL A 23 55.53 18.61 -50.76
CA VAL A 23 56.05 17.26 -50.49
C VAL A 23 54.94 16.23 -50.67
N TYR A 24 55.09 15.34 -51.65
CA TYR A 24 54.11 14.30 -51.95
C TYR A 24 54.43 13.00 -51.21
N ALA A 25 53.44 12.39 -50.57
CA ALA A 25 53.59 11.12 -49.88
C ALA A 25 52.33 10.24 -49.88
N THR A 26 52.54 8.94 -49.68
CA THR A 26 51.52 7.93 -49.39
C THR A 26 51.78 7.33 -48.00
N ALA A 27 50.85 6.54 -47.45
CA ALA A 27 51.03 5.92 -46.14
C ALA A 27 52.24 4.96 -46.08
N LEU A 28 52.75 4.50 -47.24
CA LEU A 28 53.95 3.65 -47.32
C LEU A 28 55.25 4.45 -47.38
N THR A 29 55.21 5.70 -47.84
CA THR A 29 56.41 6.52 -48.04
C THR A 29 56.62 7.51 -46.90
N PHE A 30 55.54 8.00 -46.26
CA PHE A 30 55.65 8.85 -45.07
C PHE A 30 55.95 8.01 -43.84
N ASN A 31 57.21 7.99 -43.40
CA ASN A 31 57.70 7.01 -42.44
C ASN A 31 58.59 7.63 -41.33
N PRO A 32 58.86 6.89 -40.23
CA PRO A 32 59.59 7.46 -39.08
C PRO A 32 61.05 7.85 -39.33
N SER A 33 61.65 7.44 -40.45
CA SER A 33 63.03 7.78 -40.78
C SER A 33 63.17 9.09 -41.56
N ASP A 34 62.06 9.74 -41.92
CA ASP A 34 62.05 10.97 -42.70
C ASP A 34 62.36 12.21 -41.86
N SER A 35 63.14 13.14 -42.42
CA SER A 35 63.44 14.45 -41.83
C SER A 35 62.98 15.56 -42.78
N LEU A 36 61.87 16.19 -42.48
CA LEU A 36 61.20 17.17 -43.33
C LEU A 36 61.20 18.56 -42.68
N GLU A 37 61.74 19.54 -43.38
CA GLU A 37 61.76 20.95 -42.98
C GLU A 37 61.32 21.84 -44.15
N GLY A 38 60.22 22.58 -44.01
CA GLY A 38 59.71 23.45 -45.09
C GLY A 38 60.48 24.76 -45.24
N GLY A 39 60.71 25.47 -44.12
CA GLY A 39 61.52 26.69 -44.11
C GLY A 39 60.66 27.95 -43.89
N ALA A 40 60.85 28.98 -44.71
CA ALA A 40 60.17 30.27 -44.59
C ALA A 40 59.08 30.51 -45.66
N GLY A 41 58.98 29.62 -46.65
CA GLY A 41 57.93 29.61 -47.67
C GLY A 41 56.58 29.16 -47.12
N PHE A 42 55.57 29.03 -48.00
CA PHE A 42 54.33 28.35 -47.67
C PHE A 42 54.40 26.89 -48.12
N ASP A 43 54.64 26.00 -47.17
CA ASP A 43 55.02 24.62 -47.41
C ASP A 43 53.85 23.65 -47.16
N THR A 44 53.61 22.76 -48.12
CA THR A 44 52.48 21.82 -48.12
C THR A 44 52.93 20.37 -48.14
N LEU A 45 52.45 19.56 -47.19
CA LEU A 45 52.53 18.10 -47.25
C LEU A 45 51.28 17.53 -47.93
N ALA A 46 51.44 16.99 -49.14
CA ALA A 46 50.38 16.41 -49.96
C ALA A 46 50.32 14.88 -49.80
N LEU A 47 49.35 14.40 -49.02
CA LEU A 47 49.08 13.00 -48.72
C LEU A 47 48.02 12.41 -49.66
N SER A 48 48.23 11.17 -50.10
CA SER A 48 47.27 10.47 -50.97
C SER A 48 47.08 8.99 -50.62
N GLY A 49 45.84 8.52 -50.76
CA GLY A 49 45.43 7.12 -50.58
C GLY A 49 44.93 6.76 -49.17
N SER A 50 44.63 5.47 -48.96
CA SER A 50 44.24 4.90 -47.65
C SER A 50 45.43 4.55 -46.77
N GLY A 51 45.17 4.32 -45.48
CA GLY A 51 46.18 3.94 -44.50
C GLY A 51 46.37 5.02 -43.43
N THR A 52 47.40 4.85 -42.60
CA THR A 52 47.67 5.76 -41.48
C THR A 52 48.79 6.73 -41.82
N PHE A 53 48.53 8.02 -41.65
CA PHE A 53 49.48 9.11 -41.77
C PHE A 53 49.65 9.75 -40.40
N ASP A 54 50.80 9.59 -39.78
CA ASP A 54 51.06 10.11 -38.43
C ASP A 54 52.10 11.24 -38.49
N LEU A 55 51.64 12.49 -38.42
CA LEU A 55 52.50 13.68 -38.53
C LEU A 55 53.50 13.82 -37.37
N GLY A 56 53.32 13.06 -36.28
CA GLY A 56 54.27 12.98 -35.18
C GLY A 56 55.32 11.87 -35.34
N SER A 57 55.21 11.02 -36.37
CA SER A 57 56.09 9.87 -36.57
C SER A 57 57.45 10.15 -37.23
N PRO A 58 57.61 11.11 -38.17
CA PRO A 58 58.91 11.37 -38.81
C PRO A 58 59.98 11.76 -37.80
N LEU A 59 61.25 11.50 -38.13
CA LEU A 59 62.41 11.92 -37.34
C LEU A 59 62.39 13.44 -37.12
N ARG A 60 61.93 14.20 -38.12
CA ARG A 60 61.68 15.63 -38.02
C ARG A 60 60.54 16.05 -38.94
N PHE A 61 59.63 16.88 -38.44
CA PHE A 61 58.57 17.50 -39.23
C PHE A 61 58.31 18.92 -38.71
N THR A 62 58.89 19.92 -39.37
CA THR A 62 58.81 21.33 -38.94
C THR A 62 58.68 22.29 -40.12
N GLY A 63 58.01 23.44 -39.92
CA GLY A 63 57.89 24.49 -40.92
C GLY A 63 57.00 24.12 -42.11
N PHE A 64 55.92 23.37 -41.88
CA PHE A 64 54.87 23.13 -42.88
C PHE A 64 53.59 23.83 -42.45
N GLU A 65 53.05 24.69 -43.30
CA GLU A 65 51.86 25.50 -43.07
C GLU A 65 50.58 24.71 -43.39
N ALA A 66 50.64 23.78 -44.34
CA ALA A 66 49.49 23.02 -44.81
C ALA A 66 49.74 21.51 -44.94
N VAL A 67 48.71 20.72 -44.63
CA VAL A 67 48.60 19.30 -44.99
C VAL A 67 47.34 19.11 -45.82
N THR A 68 47.47 18.47 -46.97
CA THR A 68 46.31 18.05 -47.77
C THR A 68 46.22 16.53 -47.79
N LEU A 69 45.05 15.94 -47.56
CA LEU A 69 44.83 14.49 -47.68
C LEU A 69 43.74 14.19 -48.70
N THR A 70 44.07 13.46 -49.76
CA THR A 70 43.09 13.00 -50.76
C THR A 70 42.99 11.48 -50.74
N ASN A 71 41.84 10.93 -50.33
CA ASN A 71 41.57 9.49 -50.33
C ASN A 71 40.58 9.12 -51.43
N GLU A 72 41.07 8.60 -52.55
CA GLU A 72 40.24 8.15 -53.68
C GLU A 72 39.84 6.66 -53.57
N THR A 73 40.14 6.01 -52.44
CA THR A 73 39.91 4.57 -52.24
C THR A 73 38.63 4.31 -51.44
N THR A 74 38.14 3.06 -51.45
CA THR A 74 37.02 2.62 -50.59
C THR A 74 37.46 2.20 -49.18
N ALA A 75 38.76 2.24 -48.90
CA ALA A 75 39.33 1.94 -47.59
C ALA A 75 39.56 3.25 -46.81
N ALA A 76 39.47 3.20 -45.49
CA ALA A 76 39.61 4.38 -44.65
C ALA A 76 41.04 4.94 -44.67
N ALA A 77 41.14 6.27 -44.72
CA ALA A 77 42.37 6.99 -44.41
C ALA A 77 42.32 7.48 -42.95
N THR A 78 43.44 7.42 -42.26
CA THR A 78 43.60 7.91 -40.89
C THR A 78 44.71 8.94 -40.84
N LEU A 79 44.39 10.18 -40.51
CA LEU A 79 45.34 11.26 -40.29
C LEU A 79 45.49 11.50 -38.78
N ARG A 80 46.71 11.42 -38.25
CA ARG A 80 47.01 11.78 -36.86
C ARG A 80 47.83 13.06 -36.84
N LEU A 81 47.25 14.10 -36.24
CA LEU A 81 47.90 15.39 -36.12
C LEU A 81 48.89 15.37 -34.94
N GLY A 82 50.05 15.99 -35.14
CA GLY A 82 51.08 16.12 -34.12
C GLY A 82 50.84 17.27 -33.15
N ASN A 83 51.92 17.76 -32.54
CA ASN A 83 51.87 18.89 -31.61
C ASN A 83 52.02 20.26 -32.30
N SER A 84 52.36 20.27 -33.59
CA SER A 84 52.52 21.47 -34.41
C SER A 84 51.16 22.00 -34.88
N SER A 85 51.05 23.33 -35.01
CA SER A 85 49.86 23.95 -35.61
C SER A 85 50.02 23.92 -37.12
N THR A 86 49.18 23.15 -37.80
CA THR A 86 49.22 23.01 -39.27
C THR A 86 47.79 23.03 -39.80
N ALA A 87 47.54 23.82 -40.85
CA ALA A 87 46.22 23.83 -41.49
C ALA A 87 46.02 22.53 -42.26
N VAL A 88 44.87 21.89 -42.11
CA VAL A 88 44.53 20.63 -42.77
C VAL A 88 43.38 20.85 -43.74
N THR A 89 43.57 20.44 -44.98
CA THR A 89 42.49 20.40 -45.98
C THR A 89 42.30 18.96 -46.45
N LEU A 90 41.12 18.40 -46.21
CA LEU A 90 40.74 17.12 -46.78
C LEU A 90 40.30 17.38 -48.23
N GLY A 91 41.05 16.82 -49.18
CA GLY A 91 40.86 17.04 -50.62
C GLY A 91 39.67 16.24 -51.14
N ARG A 92 39.12 16.66 -52.29
CA ARG A 92 38.05 15.92 -52.98
C ARG A 92 38.53 14.52 -53.36
N GLY A 93 38.12 13.48 -52.63
CA GLY A 93 38.28 12.11 -53.09
C GLY A 93 37.60 11.94 -54.46
N ALA A 94 38.34 11.54 -55.49
CA ALA A 94 37.75 11.16 -56.77
C ALA A 94 37.07 9.78 -56.67
N SER A 95 35.95 9.69 -55.95
CA SER A 95 35.09 8.49 -55.97
C SER A 95 33.71 8.81 -55.38
N THR A 96 32.66 8.24 -55.95
CA THR A 96 31.25 8.40 -55.54
C THR A 96 30.88 7.76 -54.19
N ALA A 97 31.85 7.22 -53.44
CA ALA A 97 31.62 6.60 -52.15
C ALA A 97 31.69 7.66 -51.03
N THR A 98 30.64 7.78 -50.23
CA THR A 98 30.57 8.70 -49.09
C THR A 98 30.88 8.03 -47.74
N THR A 99 31.10 6.71 -47.72
CA THR A 99 31.43 5.89 -46.52
C THR A 99 32.32 4.70 -46.90
N ASP A 100 32.99 4.08 -45.92
CA ASP A 100 33.69 2.80 -46.12
C ASP A 100 32.69 1.64 -46.40
N ALA A 101 33.19 0.43 -46.65
CA ALA A 101 32.38 -0.75 -46.92
C ALA A 101 31.40 -1.14 -45.79
N ASN A 102 31.54 -0.56 -44.59
CA ASN A 102 30.71 -0.81 -43.41
C ASN A 102 29.83 0.41 -43.04
N GLY A 103 29.82 1.49 -43.84
CA GLY A 103 29.07 2.71 -43.54
C GLY A 103 29.76 3.68 -42.57
N ASN A 104 31.04 3.46 -42.25
CA ASN A 104 31.85 4.33 -41.40
C ASN A 104 32.50 5.47 -42.21
N ALA A 105 33.14 6.39 -41.49
CA ALA A 105 33.85 7.52 -42.09
C ALA A 105 35.01 7.05 -43.00
N LEU A 106 35.13 7.67 -44.17
CA LEU A 106 36.22 7.41 -45.11
C LEU A 106 37.53 8.11 -44.72
N VAL A 107 37.43 9.21 -43.97
CA VAL A 107 38.57 9.88 -43.37
C VAL A 107 38.37 10.01 -41.86
N ASN A 108 39.36 9.54 -41.11
CA ASN A 108 39.42 9.64 -39.66
C ASN A 108 40.56 10.59 -39.28
N VAL A 109 40.24 11.71 -38.65
CA VAL A 109 41.23 12.69 -38.22
C VAL A 109 41.35 12.65 -36.71
N PHE A 110 42.50 12.22 -36.20
CA PHE A 110 42.84 12.30 -34.79
C PHE A 110 43.50 13.64 -34.51
N LEU A 111 42.81 14.46 -33.73
CA LEU A 111 43.24 15.81 -33.40
C LEU A 111 44.49 15.78 -32.51
N GLY A 112 45.40 16.71 -32.79
CA GLY A 112 46.69 16.85 -32.14
C GLY A 112 46.63 17.85 -30.99
N THR A 113 47.76 18.19 -30.38
CA THR A 113 47.79 19.25 -29.34
C THR A 113 48.11 20.65 -29.91
N GLY A 114 48.40 20.74 -31.21
CA GLY A 114 48.52 21.98 -31.97
C GLY A 114 47.17 22.65 -32.25
N SER A 115 47.17 23.80 -32.92
CA SER A 115 45.92 24.49 -33.30
C SER A 115 45.35 23.76 -34.49
N ASN A 116 44.08 23.40 -34.41
CA ASN A 116 43.42 22.62 -35.43
C ASN A 116 42.62 23.57 -36.33
N SER A 117 43.04 23.70 -37.58
CA SER A 117 42.28 24.40 -38.63
C SER A 117 42.02 23.41 -39.75
N ILE A 118 40.83 22.80 -39.74
CA ILE A 118 40.48 21.67 -40.61
C ILE A 118 39.30 22.05 -41.49
N ILE A 119 39.45 21.79 -42.79
CA ILE A 119 38.38 21.86 -43.77
C ILE A 119 38.12 20.43 -44.27
N GLY A 120 36.95 19.90 -43.97
CA GLY A 120 36.50 18.55 -44.32
C GLY A 120 36.06 18.40 -45.78
N GLY A 121 35.82 17.15 -46.15
CA GLY A 121 35.54 16.71 -47.52
C GLY A 121 34.06 16.80 -47.91
N VAL A 122 33.66 15.98 -48.89
CA VAL A 122 32.25 15.76 -49.27
C VAL A 122 31.75 14.36 -48.84
N GLU A 123 32.67 13.54 -48.36
CA GLU A 123 32.49 12.25 -47.75
C GLU A 123 32.21 12.36 -46.25
N LYS A 124 31.78 11.25 -45.63
CA LYS A 124 31.63 11.20 -44.18
C LYS A 124 32.99 11.20 -43.49
N ASP A 125 33.21 12.20 -42.66
CA ASP A 125 34.42 12.41 -41.86
C ASP A 125 34.17 12.17 -40.36
N ALA A 126 35.20 11.66 -39.67
CA ALA A 126 35.19 11.48 -38.22
C ALA A 126 36.37 12.20 -37.57
N PHE A 127 36.08 13.17 -36.70
CA PHE A 127 37.06 13.94 -35.96
C PHE A 127 37.19 13.42 -34.53
N TYR A 128 38.30 12.76 -34.22
CA TYR A 128 38.56 12.14 -32.93
C TYR A 128 39.31 13.08 -32.01
N VAL A 129 38.65 13.47 -30.91
CA VAL A 129 39.25 14.20 -29.78
C VAL A 129 39.61 13.21 -28.68
N ALA A 130 40.83 12.67 -28.76
CA ALA A 130 41.29 11.62 -27.86
C ALA A 130 41.55 12.10 -26.42
N SER A 131 41.74 13.40 -26.21
CA SER A 131 41.98 14.04 -24.91
C SER A 131 41.42 15.46 -24.92
N PRO A 132 40.98 16.03 -23.79
CA PRO A 132 40.63 17.46 -23.69
C PRO A 132 41.65 18.43 -24.27
N SER A 133 42.94 18.09 -24.24
CA SER A 133 44.02 18.90 -24.81
C SER A 133 44.06 18.90 -26.34
N ASN A 134 43.26 18.06 -27.00
CA ASN A 134 43.20 17.96 -28.46
C ASN A 134 42.17 18.88 -29.11
N ILE A 135 41.37 19.58 -28.31
CA ILE A 135 40.42 20.57 -28.81
C ILE A 135 40.49 21.78 -27.89
N ARG A 136 40.68 22.96 -28.47
CA ARG A 136 40.93 24.19 -27.71
C ARG A 136 40.25 25.40 -28.32
N ALA A 137 40.14 26.45 -27.52
CA ALA A 137 39.60 27.72 -27.97
C ALA A 137 40.36 28.23 -29.21
N GLY A 138 39.61 28.62 -30.24
CA GLY A 138 40.14 29.07 -31.53
C GLY A 138 40.33 27.97 -32.57
N ASP A 139 40.16 26.69 -32.23
CA ASP A 139 40.14 25.63 -33.23
C ASP A 139 38.94 25.80 -34.17
N SER A 140 39.15 25.48 -35.45
CA SER A 140 38.14 25.55 -36.49
C SER A 140 38.08 24.24 -37.24
N ILE A 141 36.95 23.54 -37.16
CA ILE A 141 36.72 22.26 -37.82
C ILE A 141 35.44 22.38 -38.64
N SER A 142 35.59 22.29 -39.96
CA SER A 142 34.46 22.13 -40.87
C SER A 142 34.38 20.66 -41.28
N GLY A 143 33.21 20.03 -41.15
CA GLY A 143 32.96 18.70 -41.71
C GLY A 143 32.85 18.72 -43.24
N GLY A 144 32.53 19.88 -43.81
CA GLY A 144 32.23 19.99 -45.23
C GLY A 144 30.84 19.47 -45.54
N GLY A 145 30.74 18.51 -46.46
CA GLY A 145 29.50 17.76 -46.72
C GLY A 145 29.70 16.30 -46.35
N GLY A 146 28.65 15.63 -45.91
CA GLY A 146 28.79 14.26 -45.37
C GLY A 146 28.05 14.16 -44.05
N GLY A 147 27.84 12.95 -43.56
CA GLY A 147 27.20 12.72 -42.26
C GLY A 147 28.22 12.83 -41.12
N ASP A 148 28.90 13.98 -41.00
CA ASP A 148 30.14 14.09 -40.22
C ASP A 148 29.92 14.00 -38.72
N THR A 149 30.95 13.54 -38.01
CA THR A 149 30.86 13.26 -36.58
C THR A 149 32.07 13.78 -35.81
N LEU A 150 31.81 14.58 -34.76
CA LEU A 150 32.80 14.88 -33.72
C LEU A 150 32.74 13.79 -32.65
N ILE A 151 33.85 13.14 -32.37
CA ILE A 151 33.96 12.02 -31.44
C ILE A 151 34.82 12.43 -30.26
N LEU A 152 34.19 12.59 -29.09
CA LEU A 152 34.86 12.84 -27.83
C LEU A 152 35.05 11.51 -27.10
N SER A 153 36.27 10.99 -27.13
CA SER A 153 36.58 9.70 -26.50
C SER A 153 37.95 9.72 -25.86
N GLY A 154 38.00 9.69 -24.52
CA GLY A 154 39.26 9.67 -23.78
C GLY A 154 40.08 8.38 -24.01
N PRO A 155 41.39 8.38 -23.71
CA PRO A 155 42.27 7.27 -24.06
C PRO A 155 42.32 6.16 -23.00
N GLY A 156 41.67 6.34 -21.84
CA GLY A 156 41.76 5.46 -20.67
C GLY A 156 40.47 4.70 -20.35
N ARG A 157 40.60 3.57 -19.65
CA ARG A 157 39.46 2.77 -19.14
C ARG A 157 38.87 3.29 -17.83
N PHE A 158 39.56 4.22 -17.15
CA PHE A 158 39.20 4.80 -15.86
C PHE A 158 39.57 6.29 -15.84
N GLY A 159 38.78 7.12 -15.15
CA GLY A 159 38.99 8.57 -15.01
C GLY A 159 37.83 9.41 -15.53
N GLY A 160 37.95 10.74 -15.49
CA GLY A 160 36.95 11.65 -16.05
C GLY A 160 37.56 12.66 -17.01
N TYR A 161 36.83 13.00 -18.08
CA TYR A 161 37.29 13.91 -19.13
C TYR A 161 36.41 15.15 -19.18
N ARG A 162 37.02 16.31 -19.42
CA ARG A 162 36.30 17.58 -19.53
C ARG A 162 36.64 18.26 -20.85
N TYR A 163 35.72 18.26 -21.79
CA TYR A 163 35.87 18.93 -23.07
C TYR A 163 35.19 20.29 -23.02
N ASP A 164 35.76 21.28 -23.69
CA ASP A 164 35.17 22.62 -23.82
C ASP A 164 35.06 22.99 -25.30
N LEU A 165 33.82 23.11 -25.78
CA LEU A 165 33.50 23.40 -27.17
C LEU A 165 32.96 24.82 -27.36
N THR A 166 32.89 25.63 -26.30
CA THR A 166 32.26 26.97 -26.32
C THR A 166 32.96 27.97 -27.24
N ASN A 167 34.26 27.79 -27.46
CA ASN A 167 35.10 28.66 -28.30
C ASN A 167 35.73 27.92 -29.48
N VAL A 168 35.05 26.87 -29.96
CA VAL A 168 35.47 26.10 -31.14
C VAL A 168 34.48 26.35 -32.27
N SER A 169 34.98 26.66 -33.46
CA SER A 169 34.13 26.78 -34.65
C SER A 169 33.90 25.39 -35.25
N LEU A 170 32.70 24.85 -35.05
CA LEU A 170 32.28 23.56 -35.60
C LEU A 170 31.21 23.84 -36.65
N THR A 171 31.46 23.49 -37.92
CA THR A 171 30.49 23.76 -39.01
C THR A 171 30.29 22.52 -39.86
N GLY A 172 29.04 22.22 -40.22
CA GLY A 172 28.75 21.03 -41.05
C GLY A 172 29.04 19.71 -40.34
N ILE A 173 29.00 19.66 -39.01
CA ILE A 173 29.22 18.44 -38.22
C ILE A 173 27.92 18.09 -37.48
N PRO A 174 26.97 17.37 -38.11
CA PRO A 174 25.64 17.18 -37.55
C PRO A 174 25.58 16.24 -36.34
N ASN A 175 26.64 15.47 -36.06
CA ASN A 175 26.64 14.46 -35.00
C ASN A 175 27.74 14.70 -33.98
N LEU A 176 27.36 14.73 -32.71
CA LEU A 176 28.28 14.66 -31.58
C LEU A 176 28.17 13.28 -30.92
N TYR A 177 29.28 12.57 -30.86
CA TYR A 177 29.37 11.32 -30.10
C TYR A 177 30.27 11.52 -28.89
N VAL A 178 29.73 11.25 -27.70
CA VAL A 178 30.45 11.40 -26.44
C VAL A 178 30.53 10.04 -25.75
N SER A 179 31.75 9.55 -25.54
CA SER A 179 31.98 8.36 -24.74
C SER A 179 32.47 8.72 -23.34
N ALA A 180 32.10 7.89 -22.37
CA ALA A 180 32.64 7.94 -21.02
C ALA A 180 33.33 6.61 -20.71
N PRO A 181 34.47 6.64 -19.98
CA PRO A 181 35.17 5.43 -19.58
C PRO A 181 34.39 4.67 -18.49
N ASN A 182 34.70 3.38 -18.30
CA ASN A 182 34.09 2.56 -17.26
C ASN A 182 34.22 3.22 -15.88
N MET A 183 33.09 3.34 -15.17
CA MET A 183 33.02 3.96 -13.84
C MET A 183 33.53 5.42 -13.80
N GLY A 184 33.52 6.13 -14.93
CA GLY A 184 34.00 7.51 -15.05
C GLY A 184 32.95 8.49 -15.57
N ALA A 185 33.33 9.77 -15.64
CA ALA A 185 32.45 10.85 -16.07
C ALA A 185 33.08 11.68 -17.20
N THR A 186 32.38 11.83 -18.32
CA THR A 186 32.75 12.77 -19.36
C THR A 186 31.82 13.97 -19.31
N THR A 187 32.38 15.17 -19.13
CA THR A 187 31.64 16.43 -19.17
C THR A 187 32.01 17.23 -20.41
N VAL A 188 31.02 17.78 -21.10
CA VAL A 188 31.24 18.63 -22.28
C VAL A 188 30.63 19.99 -22.03
N ARG A 189 31.41 21.06 -22.11
CA ARG A 189 30.90 22.42 -22.09
C ARG A 189 30.52 22.86 -23.49
N VAL A 190 29.32 23.41 -23.61
CA VAL A 190 28.74 23.88 -24.87
C VAL A 190 28.04 25.22 -24.66
N SER A 191 27.97 26.01 -25.73
CA SER A 191 27.05 27.14 -25.83
C SER A 191 25.91 26.80 -26.78
N SER A 192 24.88 27.65 -26.77
CA SER A 192 23.82 27.65 -27.78
C SER A 192 24.37 27.73 -29.21
N THR A 193 25.44 28.50 -29.44
CA THR A 193 26.11 28.60 -30.75
C THR A 193 26.81 27.30 -31.12
N THR A 194 27.53 26.65 -30.20
CA THR A 194 28.14 25.35 -30.44
C THR A 194 27.11 24.28 -30.81
N LEU A 195 25.91 24.35 -30.24
CA LEU A 195 24.86 23.34 -30.47
C LEU A 195 24.07 23.54 -31.77
N GLN A 196 24.14 24.72 -32.42
CA GLN A 196 23.34 25.01 -33.63
C GLN A 196 23.65 24.07 -34.80
N ASP A 197 24.91 23.66 -34.94
CA ASP A 197 25.35 22.78 -36.02
C ASP A 197 25.08 21.29 -35.73
N PHE A 198 24.75 20.92 -34.49
CA PHE A 198 24.44 19.54 -34.13
C PHE A 198 22.95 19.22 -34.29
N SER A 199 22.66 18.16 -35.04
CA SER A 199 21.31 17.57 -35.14
C SER A 199 21.13 16.40 -34.18
N SER A 200 22.22 15.72 -33.79
CA SER A 200 22.17 14.63 -32.83
C SER A 200 23.32 14.63 -31.84
N ILE A 201 23.03 14.23 -30.60
CA ILE A 201 24.02 13.93 -29.57
C ILE A 201 23.78 12.50 -29.11
N ASN A 202 24.83 11.67 -29.18
CA ASN A 202 24.77 10.26 -28.82
C ASN A 202 25.82 9.90 -27.78
N GLY A 203 25.45 8.99 -26.86
CA GLY A 203 26.33 8.48 -25.80
C GLY A 203 26.86 7.07 -26.08
N GLY A 204 28.12 6.80 -25.76
CA GLY A 204 28.72 5.45 -25.82
C GLY A 204 28.39 4.54 -24.63
N TYR A 205 28.41 3.23 -24.85
CA TYR A 205 28.10 2.20 -23.84
C TYR A 205 29.27 1.93 -22.89
N SER A 206 29.03 2.02 -21.58
CA SER A 206 29.97 1.60 -20.55
C SER A 206 29.28 1.44 -19.19
N MET A 207 29.65 0.42 -18.41
CA MET A 207 29.06 0.17 -17.08
C MET A 207 29.40 1.30 -16.11
N LEU A 208 28.37 1.89 -15.48
CA LEU A 208 28.48 2.95 -14.47
C LEU A 208 29.15 4.24 -14.98
N ALA A 209 29.12 4.49 -16.29
CA ALA A 209 29.66 5.70 -16.89
C ALA A 209 28.58 6.82 -16.95
N SER A 210 29.00 8.08 -16.82
CA SER A 210 28.10 9.24 -16.95
C SER A 210 28.59 10.23 -17.99
N VAL A 211 27.68 10.66 -18.87
CA VAL A 211 27.90 11.77 -19.79
C VAL A 211 27.05 12.95 -19.31
N ARG A 212 27.66 14.13 -19.18
CA ARG A 212 26.94 15.37 -18.87
C ARG A 212 27.36 16.50 -19.78
N ILE A 213 26.39 17.30 -20.21
CA ILE A 213 26.60 18.48 -21.02
C ILE A 213 26.26 19.69 -20.17
N PHE A 214 27.25 20.58 -20.03
CA PHE A 214 27.15 21.80 -19.25
C PHE A 214 27.06 23.00 -20.18
N THR A 215 26.24 23.97 -19.79
CA THR A 215 26.26 25.30 -20.39
C THR A 215 26.47 26.36 -19.33
N SER A 216 27.06 27.47 -19.73
CA SER A 216 27.09 28.71 -18.95
C SER A 216 26.23 29.81 -19.59
N ASP A 217 25.52 29.50 -20.68
CA ASP A 217 24.69 30.47 -21.39
C ASP A 217 23.45 30.83 -20.58
N SER A 218 22.94 32.05 -20.78
CA SER A 218 21.62 32.44 -20.25
C SER A 218 20.48 31.75 -20.98
N ASN A 219 20.69 31.32 -22.23
CA ASN A 219 19.72 30.62 -23.05
C ASN A 219 20.38 29.44 -23.75
N LEU A 220 19.84 28.24 -23.56
CA LEU A 220 20.29 27.05 -24.26
C LEU A 220 19.14 26.50 -25.11
N PHE A 221 19.34 26.41 -26.42
CA PHE A 221 18.36 25.89 -27.36
C PHE A 221 18.69 24.45 -27.73
N ILE A 222 17.79 23.51 -27.39
CA ILE A 222 17.94 22.08 -27.68
C ILE A 222 16.72 21.48 -28.38
N GLY A 223 15.78 22.31 -28.85
CA GLY A 223 14.50 21.86 -29.39
C GLY A 223 14.61 20.95 -30.62
N ASN A 224 15.60 21.20 -31.48
CA ASN A 224 15.82 20.42 -32.70
C ASN A 224 16.76 19.22 -32.51
N LEU A 225 17.23 18.98 -31.29
CA LEU A 225 18.24 17.97 -31.04
C LEU A 225 17.61 16.59 -30.79
N THR A 226 18.10 15.59 -31.51
CA THR A 226 17.84 14.19 -31.17
C THR A 226 18.89 13.70 -30.17
N VAL A 227 18.44 13.24 -29.01
CA VAL A 227 19.31 12.70 -27.96
C VAL A 227 19.16 11.18 -27.92
N GLY A 228 20.17 10.46 -28.38
CA GLY A 228 20.22 9.01 -28.35
C GLY A 228 21.09 8.51 -27.20
N LEU A 229 20.47 7.95 -26.16
CA LEU A 229 21.20 7.26 -25.09
C LEU A 229 21.13 5.74 -25.27
N PRO A 230 22.19 5.01 -24.90
CA PRO A 230 22.19 3.56 -24.96
C PRO A 230 21.06 2.96 -24.12
N GLY A 231 20.28 2.06 -24.72
CA GLY A 231 19.11 1.42 -24.11
C GLY A 231 19.42 0.54 -22.88
N THR A 232 18.61 0.79 -21.84
CA THR A 232 18.16 -0.02 -20.68
C THR A 232 18.92 -0.04 -19.33
N VAL A 233 18.06 -0.01 -18.28
CA VAL A 233 18.14 -0.41 -16.85
C VAL A 233 18.53 0.61 -15.76
N TYR A 234 19.27 1.70 -16.03
CA TYR A 234 19.60 2.67 -14.96
C TYR A 234 19.26 4.12 -15.37
N GLN A 235 17.97 4.45 -15.48
CA GLN A 235 17.53 5.74 -15.99
C GLN A 235 17.05 6.70 -14.90
N SER A 236 17.92 7.63 -14.52
CA SER A 236 17.58 8.96 -13.99
C SER A 236 18.79 9.89 -14.03
N LEU A 237 19.42 10.06 -15.19
CA LEU A 237 20.38 11.15 -15.38
C LEU A 237 19.84 12.14 -16.41
N SER A 238 19.61 13.37 -15.98
CA SER A 238 19.56 14.52 -16.87
C SER A 238 20.89 14.64 -17.61
N LEU A 239 20.82 14.85 -18.92
CA LEU A 239 21.98 14.97 -19.79
C LEU A 239 22.49 16.41 -19.83
N PHE A 240 21.58 17.39 -19.89
CA PHE A 240 21.88 18.82 -19.92
C PHE A 240 21.72 19.42 -18.53
N THR A 241 22.72 20.21 -18.13
CA THR A 241 22.69 21.00 -16.90
C THR A 241 23.45 22.31 -17.10
N THR A 242 23.41 23.19 -16.12
CA THR A 242 24.02 24.50 -16.17
C THR A 242 24.92 24.75 -14.97
N ASP A 243 26.02 25.48 -15.22
CA ASP A 243 26.87 26.06 -14.18
C ASP A 243 26.76 27.61 -14.14
N ASN A 244 25.82 28.18 -14.90
CA ASN A 244 25.53 29.61 -14.89
C ASN A 244 24.81 30.02 -13.60
N ALA A 245 25.56 30.55 -12.63
CA ALA A 245 25.04 31.04 -11.36
C ALA A 245 23.95 32.12 -11.45
N ALA A 246 23.81 32.80 -12.61
CA ALA A 246 22.76 33.79 -12.86
C ALA A 246 21.45 33.17 -13.36
N GLY A 247 21.42 31.86 -13.66
CA GLY A 247 20.27 31.14 -14.18
C GLY A 247 20.25 31.00 -15.71
N THR A 248 19.67 29.89 -16.18
CA THR A 248 19.61 29.47 -17.59
C THR A 248 18.17 29.19 -17.98
N THR A 249 17.77 29.67 -19.16
CA THR A 249 16.51 29.29 -19.80
C THR A 249 16.77 28.21 -20.85
N PHE A 250 16.23 27.02 -20.63
CA PHE A 250 16.29 25.89 -21.55
C PHE A 250 15.09 25.93 -22.50
N HIS A 251 15.35 26.02 -23.81
CA HIS A 251 14.31 25.98 -24.84
C HIS A 251 14.25 24.59 -25.47
N VAL A 252 13.09 23.93 -25.34
CA VAL A 252 12.90 22.51 -25.69
C VAL A 252 11.71 22.30 -26.62
N GLY A 253 11.81 21.32 -27.53
CA GLY A 253 10.77 21.03 -28.52
C GLY A 253 9.56 20.31 -27.93
N GLY A 254 9.71 19.67 -26.77
CA GLY A 254 8.61 18.96 -26.10
C GLY A 254 9.04 18.14 -24.90
N ALA A 255 8.17 17.23 -24.46
CA ALA A 255 8.36 16.42 -23.26
C ALA A 255 9.62 15.54 -23.31
N THR A 256 10.00 15.02 -24.49
CA THR A 256 11.20 14.19 -24.66
C THR A 256 12.47 14.97 -24.31
N GLN A 257 12.66 16.14 -24.91
CA GLN A 257 13.80 17.01 -24.62
C GLN A 257 13.77 17.56 -23.20
N ALA A 258 12.59 17.91 -22.69
CA ALA A 258 12.43 18.35 -21.30
C ALA A 258 12.90 17.28 -20.29
N GLY A 259 12.70 16.00 -20.63
CA GLY A 259 13.16 14.86 -19.84
C GLY A 259 14.69 14.73 -19.71
N TYR A 260 15.46 15.44 -20.53
CA TYR A 260 16.94 15.43 -20.49
C TYR A 260 17.55 16.63 -19.78
N VAL A 261 16.75 17.56 -19.28
CA VAL A 261 17.21 18.79 -18.64
C VAL A 261 17.16 18.67 -17.11
N SER A 262 18.12 19.28 -16.46
CA SER A 262 18.11 19.65 -15.05
C SER A 262 18.71 21.05 -14.93
N GLY A 263 18.22 21.89 -14.04
CA GLY A 263 18.93 23.12 -13.74
C GLY A 263 20.18 22.87 -12.90
N GLY A 264 20.73 23.95 -12.37
CA GLY A 264 21.99 24.03 -11.67
C GLY A 264 21.93 25.04 -10.53
N VAL A 265 22.93 25.90 -10.46
CA VAL A 265 22.97 26.99 -9.46
C VAL A 265 22.34 28.22 -10.09
N GLY A 266 21.35 28.82 -9.42
CA GLY A 266 20.68 30.04 -9.90
C GLY A 266 19.24 29.77 -10.33
N PRO A 267 18.49 30.82 -10.73
CA PRO A 267 17.10 30.68 -11.17
C PRO A 267 17.01 30.18 -12.61
N ASP A 268 16.72 28.91 -12.79
CA ASP A 268 16.59 28.24 -14.08
C ASP A 268 15.13 28.14 -14.54
N ALA A 269 14.95 28.20 -15.85
CA ALA A 269 13.63 28.11 -16.48
C ALA A 269 13.65 27.12 -17.64
N LEU A 270 12.50 26.52 -17.91
CA LEU A 270 12.28 25.68 -19.09
C LEU A 270 11.11 26.24 -19.90
N ILE A 271 11.32 26.43 -21.20
CA ILE A 271 10.28 26.82 -22.17
C ILE A 271 10.09 25.67 -23.16
N SER A 272 8.88 25.12 -23.22
CA SER A 272 8.51 24.07 -24.16
C SER A 272 7.65 24.59 -25.30
N GLU A 273 7.95 24.17 -26.53
CA GLU A 273 7.16 24.48 -27.72
C GLU A 273 5.79 23.77 -27.72
N THR A 274 5.63 22.67 -26.96
CA THR A 274 4.40 21.87 -26.89
C THR A 274 3.80 21.88 -25.48
N VAL A 275 2.49 21.66 -25.36
CA VAL A 275 1.81 21.55 -24.06
C VAL A 275 2.31 20.30 -23.32
N LEU A 276 2.76 20.48 -22.08
CA LEU A 276 3.22 19.40 -21.21
C LEU A 276 2.08 18.89 -20.33
N ALA A 277 2.02 17.57 -20.11
CA ALA A 277 1.09 17.01 -19.14
C ALA A 277 1.46 17.45 -17.70
N PHE A 278 0.46 17.48 -16.81
CA PHE A 278 0.68 17.86 -15.40
C PHE A 278 1.82 17.07 -14.74
N ALA A 279 1.84 15.74 -14.89
CA ALA A 279 2.90 14.88 -14.34
C ALA A 279 4.29 15.20 -14.90
N ALA A 280 4.38 15.66 -16.16
CA ALA A 280 5.64 16.05 -16.77
C ALA A 280 6.16 17.38 -16.18
N ARG A 281 5.27 18.36 -15.96
CA ARG A 281 5.62 19.64 -15.31
C ARG A 281 6.12 19.42 -13.89
N GLU A 282 5.43 18.59 -13.11
CA GLU A 282 5.84 18.23 -11.76
C GLU A 282 7.20 17.53 -11.73
N ASN A 283 7.45 16.65 -12.70
CA ASN A 283 8.74 15.99 -12.81
C ASN A 283 9.87 16.98 -13.17
N ILE A 284 9.63 17.95 -14.06
CA ILE A 284 10.61 18.98 -14.43
C ILE A 284 10.93 19.90 -13.24
N LEU A 285 9.90 20.40 -12.55
CA LEU A 285 10.05 21.26 -11.37
C LEU A 285 10.75 20.56 -10.18
N SER A 286 10.94 19.24 -10.25
CA SER A 286 11.69 18.48 -9.24
C SER A 286 13.22 18.43 -9.51
N ARG A 287 13.67 18.92 -10.67
CA ARG A 287 15.06 18.79 -11.17
C ARG A 287 15.81 20.13 -11.19
N SER A 288 15.64 20.93 -10.14
CA SER A 288 16.23 22.27 -10.01
C SER A 288 15.84 23.22 -11.14
N ILE A 289 14.58 23.21 -11.56
CA ILE A 289 14.04 24.19 -12.51
C ILE A 289 12.95 24.97 -11.77
N GLU A 290 13.13 26.28 -11.65
CA GLU A 290 12.28 27.17 -10.86
C GLU A 290 11.03 27.61 -11.63
N SER A 291 11.08 27.61 -12.97
CA SER A 291 9.92 27.93 -13.79
C SER A 291 9.77 27.06 -15.03
N VAL A 292 8.55 26.61 -15.32
CA VAL A 292 8.20 25.92 -16.56
C VAL A 292 7.16 26.73 -17.32
N THR A 293 7.42 27.04 -18.59
CA THR A 293 6.48 27.69 -19.50
C THR A 293 6.18 26.77 -20.68
N ASP A 294 4.91 26.55 -20.98
CA ASP A 294 4.45 25.88 -22.19
C ASP A 294 3.27 26.66 -22.81
N PRO A 295 2.69 26.25 -23.95
CA PRO A 295 1.59 26.98 -24.58
C PRO A 295 0.33 27.16 -23.71
N SER A 296 0.21 26.46 -22.59
CA SER A 296 -0.89 26.61 -21.63
C SER A 296 -0.60 27.58 -20.48
N GLY A 297 0.65 28.01 -20.29
CA GLY A 297 1.03 29.00 -19.27
C GLY A 297 2.38 28.76 -18.59
N THR A 298 2.69 29.59 -17.59
CA THR A 298 3.91 29.56 -16.78
C THR A 298 3.62 29.07 -15.35
N TYR A 299 4.51 28.22 -14.81
CA TYR A 299 4.40 27.56 -13.51
C TYR A 299 5.70 27.77 -12.68
N GLN A 300 5.63 27.98 -11.35
CA GLN A 300 6.77 28.21 -10.44
C GLN A 300 6.61 27.51 -9.08
N ARG A 301 7.69 27.19 -8.35
CA ARG A 301 7.62 26.63 -6.97
C ARG A 301 8.77 27.04 -6.05
N LEU A 302 8.50 27.86 -5.01
CA LEU A 302 9.51 28.21 -3.98
C LEU A 302 9.19 27.66 -2.57
N VAL A 303 7.92 27.63 -2.18
CA VAL A 303 7.46 27.12 -0.87
C VAL A 303 6.10 26.45 -1.03
N SER A 304 5.88 25.35 -0.33
CA SER A 304 4.60 24.65 -0.29
C SER A 304 4.19 24.38 1.16
N ILE A 305 2.88 24.41 1.41
CA ILE A 305 2.28 23.88 2.65
C ILE A 305 1.87 22.43 2.38
N SER A 306 2.26 21.53 3.27
CA SER A 306 1.89 20.11 3.24
C SER A 306 0.74 19.79 4.21
N THR A 307 0.45 20.68 5.16
CA THR A 307 -0.74 20.57 6.01
C THR A 307 -2.01 20.72 5.19
N THR A 308 -2.95 19.81 5.37
CA THR A 308 -4.27 19.86 4.71
C THR A 308 -5.25 20.70 5.52
N ASP A 309 -6.35 21.08 4.88
CA ASP A 309 -7.46 21.77 5.53
C ASP A 309 -8.02 20.92 6.69
N ARG A 310 -8.32 21.57 7.83
CA ARG A 310 -8.84 20.91 9.03
C ARG A 310 -9.48 21.88 10.03
N GLY A 311 -10.32 21.37 10.92
CA GLY A 311 -10.82 22.06 12.10
C GLY A 311 -9.81 22.08 13.26
N LEU A 312 -9.93 23.04 14.17
CA LEU A 312 -9.09 23.21 15.36
C LEU A 312 -9.95 23.65 16.54
N ASN A 313 -9.68 23.09 17.72
CA ASN A 313 -10.24 23.50 19.02
C ASN A 313 -9.31 24.37 19.85
N THR A 314 -8.13 24.67 19.31
CA THR A 314 -7.13 25.50 19.99
C THR A 314 -6.64 26.57 19.03
N SER A 315 -6.45 27.78 19.56
CA SER A 315 -5.99 28.94 18.79
C SER A 315 -4.54 28.84 18.33
N THR A 316 -3.85 27.74 18.63
CA THR A 316 -2.46 27.50 18.25
C THR A 316 -2.34 26.14 17.58
N THR A 317 -1.68 26.07 16.44
CA THR A 317 -1.44 24.79 15.76
C THR A 317 -0.09 24.78 15.05
N THR A 318 0.40 23.60 14.73
CA THR A 318 1.59 23.44 13.89
C THR A 318 1.16 23.18 12.46
N ILE A 319 1.74 23.92 11.52
CA ILE A 319 1.67 23.63 10.09
C ILE A 319 3.05 23.29 9.54
N SER A 320 3.11 22.54 8.45
CA SER A 320 4.34 22.02 7.87
C SER A 320 4.34 22.14 6.36
N GLY A 321 5.52 22.03 5.77
CA GLY A 321 5.68 22.15 4.33
C GLY A 321 7.09 21.85 3.84
N ARG A 322 7.36 22.23 2.59
CA ARG A 322 8.68 22.12 1.94
C ARG A 322 9.08 23.44 1.30
N VAL A 323 10.38 23.59 1.06
CA VAL A 323 10.96 24.69 0.30
C VAL A 323 11.94 24.16 -0.75
N ASP A 324 12.08 24.87 -1.86
CA ASP A 324 13.13 24.61 -2.86
C ASP A 324 14.52 24.92 -2.30
N ALA A 325 15.60 24.28 -2.79
CA ALA A 325 17.01 24.47 -2.42
C ALA A 325 17.50 25.94 -2.37
N SER A 326 16.94 26.80 -3.21
CA SER A 326 17.24 28.24 -3.30
C SER A 326 16.78 29.05 -2.08
N ALA A 327 15.74 28.59 -1.37
CA ALA A 327 15.20 29.26 -0.20
C ALA A 327 16.20 29.31 0.97
N ARG A 328 16.24 30.43 1.67
CA ARG A 328 17.15 30.69 2.80
C ARG A 328 16.39 31.25 4.00
N GLY A 329 16.96 31.03 5.19
CA GLY A 329 16.45 31.59 6.43
C GLY A 329 15.21 30.86 6.95
N VAL A 330 14.07 31.56 6.92
CA VAL A 330 12.82 31.13 7.55
C VAL A 330 11.66 31.17 6.55
N VAL A 331 10.64 30.36 6.82
CA VAL A 331 9.33 30.45 6.18
C VAL A 331 8.43 31.31 7.06
N SER A 332 7.80 32.33 6.50
CA SER A 332 6.85 33.22 7.17
C SER A 332 5.42 32.84 6.79
N ILE A 333 4.53 32.69 7.77
CA ILE A 333 3.14 32.29 7.55
C ILE A 333 2.23 33.49 7.75
N TYR A 334 1.38 33.75 6.76
CA TYR A 334 0.49 34.90 6.73
C TYR A 334 -0.98 34.49 6.67
N GLU A 335 -1.81 35.18 7.44
CA GLU A 335 -3.24 35.29 7.21
C GLU A 335 -3.51 36.64 6.54
N GLY A 336 -3.82 36.64 5.24
CA GLY A 336 -3.82 37.87 4.45
C GLY A 336 -2.46 38.56 4.50
N SER A 337 -2.39 39.74 5.11
CA SER A 337 -1.13 40.49 5.34
C SER A 337 -0.55 40.34 6.75
N THR A 338 -1.24 39.64 7.65
CA THR A 338 -0.85 39.51 9.06
C THR A 338 0.07 38.31 9.23
N LEU A 339 1.27 38.52 9.79
CA LEU A 339 2.19 37.44 10.13
C LEU A 339 1.64 36.67 11.35
N VAL A 340 1.32 35.39 11.17
CA VAL A 340 0.74 34.51 12.21
C VAL A 340 1.70 33.45 12.72
N GLY A 341 2.84 33.25 12.07
CA GLY A 341 3.89 32.33 12.52
C GLY A 341 5.13 32.34 11.64
N THR A 342 6.21 31.70 12.12
CA THR A 342 7.47 31.53 11.39
C THR A 342 8.03 30.13 11.63
N GLY A 343 8.63 29.53 10.61
CA GLY A 343 9.27 28.21 10.67
C GLY A 343 10.69 28.21 10.15
N THR A 344 11.58 27.46 10.78
CA THR A 344 12.96 27.28 10.30
C THR A 344 13.01 26.23 9.19
N ILE A 345 13.81 26.49 8.17
CA ILE A 345 14.07 25.52 7.10
C ILE A 345 15.05 24.45 7.62
N ASN A 346 14.63 23.18 7.62
CA ASN A 346 15.44 22.04 8.02
C ASN A 346 16.46 21.65 6.94
N ALA A 347 17.47 20.85 7.33
CA ALA A 347 18.50 20.36 6.41
C ALA A 347 17.94 19.51 5.25
N ASP A 348 16.81 18.82 5.48
CA ASP A 348 16.10 18.01 4.49
C ASP A 348 15.09 18.81 3.64
N ARG A 349 15.13 20.15 3.73
CA ARG A 349 14.26 21.10 3.03
C ARG A 349 12.78 21.05 3.43
N THR A 350 12.47 20.43 4.58
CA THR A 350 11.16 20.58 5.22
C THR A 350 11.14 21.79 6.14
N TRP A 351 9.96 22.21 6.55
CA TRP A 351 9.79 23.21 7.61
C TRP A 351 8.54 22.91 8.43
N THR A 352 8.55 23.36 9.68
CA THR A 352 7.38 23.39 10.56
C THR A 352 7.28 24.76 11.22
N ALA A 353 6.06 25.25 11.42
CA ALA A 353 5.78 26.54 12.04
C ALA A 353 4.60 26.41 12.99
N ASN A 354 4.74 26.94 14.21
CA ASN A 354 3.60 27.16 15.10
C ASN A 354 2.92 28.46 14.69
N VAL A 355 1.61 28.40 14.46
CA VAL A 355 0.78 29.55 14.06
C VAL A 355 -0.25 29.82 15.15
N SER A 356 -0.53 31.09 15.38
CA SER A 356 -1.59 31.54 16.31
C SER A 356 -2.72 32.20 15.52
N LEU A 357 -3.93 31.67 15.66
CA LEU A 357 -5.14 32.15 15.00
C LEU A 357 -5.97 32.97 15.99
N GLN A 358 -6.65 34.01 15.51
CA GLN A 358 -7.44 34.90 16.36
C GLN A 358 -8.93 34.79 16.08
N ASN A 359 -9.71 34.51 17.12
CA ASN A 359 -11.17 34.33 17.10
C ASN A 359 -11.62 33.10 16.32
N ASP A 360 -12.77 32.54 16.69
CA ASP A 360 -13.36 31.43 15.94
C ASP A 360 -13.72 31.86 14.50
N GLY A 361 -13.59 30.95 13.55
CA GLY A 361 -13.88 31.17 12.15
C GLY A 361 -12.90 30.50 11.20
N THR A 362 -13.10 30.74 9.90
CA THR A 362 -12.24 30.22 8.86
C THR A 362 -11.02 31.12 8.64
N HIS A 363 -9.84 30.57 8.88
CA HIS A 363 -8.54 31.18 8.66
C HIS A 363 -7.91 30.64 7.37
N THR A 364 -7.48 31.53 6.49
CA THR A 364 -6.82 31.16 5.23
C THR A 364 -5.35 31.58 5.30
N LEU A 365 -4.47 30.59 5.40
CA LEU A 365 -3.04 30.81 5.62
C LEU A 365 -2.25 30.57 4.34
N SER A 366 -1.21 31.37 4.12
CA SER A 366 -0.21 31.18 3.06
C SER A 366 1.19 31.22 3.65
N ALA A 367 2.12 30.46 3.05
CA ALA A 367 3.52 30.46 3.44
C ALA A 367 4.34 31.26 2.43
N GLN A 368 5.31 32.03 2.91
CA GLN A 368 6.27 32.75 2.09
C GLN A 368 7.69 32.37 2.49
N ALA A 369 8.55 32.16 1.50
CA ALA A 369 9.98 31.96 1.68
C ALA A 369 10.76 32.94 0.80
N GLN A 370 11.98 33.28 1.20
CA GLN A 370 12.87 34.15 0.44
C GLN A 370 14.14 33.39 0.03
N ASP A 371 14.66 33.65 -1.17
CA ASP A 371 15.94 33.11 -1.62
C ASP A 371 17.13 34.02 -1.24
N GLY A 372 18.35 33.62 -1.61
CA GLY A 372 19.56 34.41 -1.36
C GLY A 372 19.70 35.70 -2.18
N ALA A 373 18.87 35.88 -3.22
CA ALA A 373 18.84 37.07 -4.08
C ALA A 373 17.76 38.07 -3.65
N GLY A 374 16.89 37.69 -2.69
CA GLY A 374 15.83 38.51 -2.15
C GLY A 374 14.45 38.25 -2.76
N ASN A 375 14.30 37.27 -3.66
CA ASN A 375 13.01 36.94 -4.27
C ASN A 375 12.11 36.24 -3.26
N ILE A 376 10.81 36.58 -3.26
CA ILE A 376 9.79 35.99 -2.38
C ILE A 376 8.86 35.11 -3.20
N GLY A 377 8.67 33.88 -2.76
CA GLY A 377 7.68 32.96 -3.32
C GLY A 377 6.64 32.59 -2.29
N THR A 378 5.41 32.39 -2.74
CA THR A 378 4.22 32.15 -1.91
C THR A 378 3.61 30.79 -2.23
N SER A 379 3.16 30.05 -1.22
CA SER A 379 2.49 28.76 -1.39
C SER A 379 1.04 28.94 -1.86
N ASN A 380 0.42 27.84 -2.30
CA ASN A 380 -1.04 27.75 -2.26
C ASN A 380 -1.56 27.91 -0.82
N PRO A 381 -2.77 28.45 -0.62
CA PRO A 381 -3.31 28.63 0.72
C PRO A 381 -3.76 27.29 1.33
N VAL A 382 -3.74 27.23 2.67
CA VAL A 382 -4.40 26.19 3.48
C VAL A 382 -5.52 26.84 4.30
N ARG A 383 -6.65 26.16 4.44
CA ARG A 383 -7.79 26.64 5.22
C ARG A 383 -7.90 25.89 6.54
N LEU A 384 -7.82 26.62 7.65
CA LEU A 384 -8.01 26.11 9.00
C LEU A 384 -9.26 26.73 9.59
N THR A 385 -10.16 25.95 10.18
CA THR A 385 -11.35 26.49 10.86
C THR A 385 -11.13 26.39 12.36
N LEU A 386 -11.00 27.52 13.04
CA LEU A 386 -10.92 27.57 14.50
C LEU A 386 -12.33 27.60 15.07
N ASP A 387 -12.61 26.73 16.02
CA ASP A 387 -13.81 26.73 16.83
C ASP A 387 -13.40 26.36 18.25
N THR A 388 -13.51 27.27 19.21
CA THR A 388 -13.10 27.04 20.60
C THR A 388 -14.29 26.81 21.54
N SER A 389 -15.50 26.71 21.00
CA SER A 389 -16.75 26.70 21.77
C SER A 389 -17.30 25.27 21.89
N PRO A 390 -17.27 24.65 23.09
CA PRO A 390 -17.85 23.32 23.24
C PRO A 390 -19.37 23.33 23.06
N PRO A 391 -19.92 22.23 22.53
CA PRO A 391 -21.36 22.06 22.44
C PRO A 391 -22.00 21.95 23.82
N VAL A 392 -23.26 22.37 23.91
CA VAL A 392 -24.08 22.22 25.13
C VAL A 392 -24.89 20.94 25.01
N VAL A 393 -24.58 19.95 25.83
CA VAL A 393 -25.24 18.64 25.84
C VAL A 393 -26.11 18.51 27.09
N THR A 394 -27.31 17.97 26.96
CA THR A 394 -28.23 17.68 28.06
C THR A 394 -28.77 16.27 27.98
N ILE A 395 -29.13 15.71 29.13
CA ILE A 395 -30.02 14.56 29.24
C ILE A 395 -31.32 15.08 29.84
N SER A 396 -32.44 14.82 29.17
CA SER A 396 -33.80 15.17 29.61
C SER A 396 -34.52 14.01 30.28
N THR A 397 -34.12 12.76 30.00
CA THR A 397 -34.64 11.59 30.72
C THR A 397 -34.23 11.67 32.20
N ALA A 398 -35.21 11.63 33.10
CA ALA A 398 -34.95 11.60 34.53
C ALA A 398 -34.46 10.21 34.96
N GLY A 399 -33.53 10.17 35.91
CA GLY A 399 -33.11 8.93 36.54
C GLY A 399 -34.24 8.33 37.39
N SER A 400 -34.29 7.01 37.45
CA SER A 400 -35.29 6.27 38.22
C SER A 400 -34.75 4.91 38.66
N ASP A 401 -35.49 4.28 39.57
CA ASP A 401 -35.38 2.83 39.76
C ASP A 401 -35.95 2.13 38.51
N VAL A 402 -35.25 1.11 38.02
CA VAL A 402 -35.66 0.35 36.84
C VAL A 402 -35.49 -1.14 37.09
N VAL A 403 -36.48 -1.90 36.64
CA VAL A 403 -36.45 -3.37 36.62
C VAL A 403 -35.98 -3.85 35.24
N ASP A 404 -36.50 -3.22 34.19
CA ASP A 404 -35.96 -3.34 32.84
C ASP A 404 -34.63 -2.61 32.75
N ARG A 405 -33.56 -3.35 32.48
CA ARG A 405 -32.21 -2.82 32.41
C ARG A 405 -31.92 -2.12 31.10
N TYR A 406 -32.86 -2.13 30.15
CA TYR A 406 -32.80 -1.28 28.97
C TYR A 406 -33.48 0.07 29.25
N VAL A 407 -32.71 1.15 29.23
CA VAL A 407 -33.22 2.51 29.45
C VAL A 407 -33.05 3.37 28.21
N THR A 408 -34.11 4.10 27.85
CA THR A 408 -34.05 5.07 26.74
C THR A 408 -33.72 6.46 27.27
N LEU A 409 -32.52 6.92 26.96
CA LEU A 409 -32.07 8.28 27.20
C LEU A 409 -32.47 9.18 26.03
N SER A 410 -32.92 10.38 26.37
CA SER A 410 -33.19 11.44 25.40
C SER A 410 -32.65 12.75 25.94
N GLY A 411 -32.32 13.66 25.05
CA GLY A 411 -31.76 14.95 25.43
C GLY A 411 -31.61 15.89 24.24
N SER A 412 -30.79 16.91 24.43
CA SER A 412 -30.44 17.85 23.37
C SER A 412 -28.94 18.07 23.31
N ALA A 413 -28.44 18.39 22.13
CA ALA A 413 -27.08 18.82 21.91
C ALA A 413 -27.11 20.00 20.95
N VAL A 414 -26.42 21.07 21.31
CA VAL A 414 -26.53 22.36 20.62
C VAL A 414 -25.14 22.97 20.44
N THR A 415 -24.77 23.24 19.19
CA THR A 415 -23.50 23.91 18.86
C THR A 415 -23.58 25.39 19.22
N GLN A 416 -22.51 25.90 19.82
CA GLN A 416 -22.33 27.33 20.06
C GLN A 416 -21.47 27.90 18.94
N THR A 417 -21.96 28.90 18.20
CA THR A 417 -21.14 29.60 17.19
C THR A 417 -20.83 31.01 17.70
N ALA A 418 -19.68 31.56 17.29
CA ALA A 418 -19.31 32.95 17.56
C ALA A 418 -20.41 33.93 17.07
N GLY A 419 -21.28 34.34 17.98
CA GLY A 419 -22.48 35.15 17.69
C GLY A 419 -23.71 34.80 18.53
N GLY A 420 -23.73 33.64 19.21
CA GLY A 420 -24.79 33.23 20.13
C GLY A 420 -25.12 31.73 20.07
N ILE A 421 -26.08 31.30 20.90
CA ILE A 421 -26.61 29.93 20.86
C ILE A 421 -27.42 29.78 19.57
N ASN A 422 -26.92 28.96 18.63
CA ASN A 422 -27.72 28.51 17.50
C ASN A 422 -28.72 27.50 18.09
N GLN A 423 -30.04 27.74 18.06
CA GLN A 423 -31.01 26.93 18.82
C GLN A 423 -31.21 25.49 18.28
N TYR A 424 -30.41 25.07 17.29
CA TYR A 424 -30.46 23.77 16.65
C TYR A 424 -29.03 23.22 16.63
N GLY A 425 -28.82 22.04 17.21
CA GLY A 425 -27.53 21.35 17.17
C GLY A 425 -27.08 21.02 15.74
N GLU A 426 -25.80 20.72 15.59
CA GLU A 426 -25.27 20.14 14.37
C GLU A 426 -26.01 18.85 14.05
N VAL A 427 -26.88 18.91 13.04
CA VAL A 427 -27.64 17.75 12.58
C VAL A 427 -26.66 16.67 12.13
N GLY A 428 -26.78 15.49 12.70
CA GLY A 428 -25.85 14.38 12.47
C GLY A 428 -24.63 14.36 13.39
N ALA A 429 -24.48 15.30 14.32
CA ALA A 429 -23.48 15.19 15.39
C ALA A 429 -23.70 13.91 16.21
N THR A 430 -22.62 13.32 16.72
CA THR A 430 -22.66 12.05 17.45
C THR A 430 -22.60 12.30 18.94
N ILE A 431 -23.62 11.83 19.66
CA ILE A 431 -23.66 11.77 21.11
C ILE A 431 -23.26 10.38 21.55
N THR A 432 -22.25 10.29 22.41
CA THR A 432 -21.87 9.03 23.06
C THR A 432 -22.25 9.09 24.52
N VAL A 433 -22.97 8.08 25.01
CA VAL A 433 -23.31 7.95 26.43
C VAL A 433 -22.27 7.08 27.12
N TYR A 434 -21.77 7.56 28.25
CA TYR A 434 -20.76 6.91 29.06
C TYR A 434 -21.28 6.59 30.46
N GLU A 435 -20.81 5.46 30.99
CA GLU A 435 -20.74 5.18 32.42
C GLU A 435 -19.27 5.20 32.85
N GLY A 436 -18.87 6.20 33.63
CA GLY A 436 -17.46 6.43 33.92
C GLY A 436 -16.65 6.64 32.64
N SER A 437 -15.73 5.72 32.34
CA SER A 437 -14.95 5.69 31.10
C SER A 437 -15.50 4.75 30.03
N THR A 438 -16.52 3.93 30.35
CA THR A 438 -17.08 2.92 29.46
C THR A 438 -18.13 3.56 28.56
N ALA A 439 -17.96 3.48 27.23
CA ALA A 439 -18.98 3.90 26.28
C ALA A 439 -20.08 2.83 26.20
N LEU A 440 -21.33 3.22 26.46
CA LEU A 440 -22.49 2.33 26.41
C LEU A 440 -23.17 2.33 25.04
N GLY A 441 -23.01 3.40 24.26
CA GLY A 441 -23.58 3.52 22.93
C GLY A 441 -23.51 4.95 22.39
N SER A 442 -23.97 5.14 21.15
CA SER A 442 -24.05 6.46 20.53
C SER A 442 -25.30 6.67 19.69
N ALA A 443 -25.75 7.92 19.58
CA ALA A 443 -26.88 8.35 18.76
C ALA A 443 -26.54 9.63 18.00
N THR A 444 -27.23 9.86 16.89
CA THR A 444 -27.10 11.11 16.14
C THR A 444 -28.10 12.16 16.59
N VAL A 445 -27.71 13.42 16.47
CA VAL A 445 -28.57 14.59 16.74
C VAL A 445 -29.49 14.86 15.54
N ASP A 446 -30.79 15.00 15.79
CA ASP A 446 -31.83 15.26 14.78
C ASP A 446 -31.86 16.71 14.29
N GLY A 447 -32.71 17.00 13.31
CA GLY A 447 -32.92 18.34 12.74
C GLY A 447 -33.38 19.42 13.73
N GLN A 448 -33.74 19.03 14.95
CA GLN A 448 -34.20 19.90 16.02
C GLN A 448 -33.19 19.96 17.19
N GLY A 449 -31.99 19.40 17.04
CA GLY A 449 -30.98 19.38 18.10
C GLY A 449 -31.24 18.33 19.19
N ARG A 450 -32.12 17.34 18.95
CA ARG A 450 -32.45 16.30 19.93
C ARG A 450 -31.80 14.99 19.58
N TRP A 451 -31.55 14.17 20.59
CA TRP A 451 -31.03 12.82 20.41
C TRP A 451 -31.81 11.85 21.30
N SER A 452 -31.85 10.59 20.90
CA SER A 452 -32.42 9.49 21.67
C SER A 452 -31.56 8.25 21.50
N LEU A 453 -31.23 7.59 22.61
CA LEU A 453 -30.40 6.40 22.65
C LEU A 453 -30.91 5.44 23.72
N GLY A 454 -31.14 4.18 23.35
CA GLY A 454 -31.32 3.13 24.33
C GLY A 454 -29.97 2.54 24.76
N VAL A 455 -29.79 2.31 26.05
CA VAL A 455 -28.60 1.72 26.65
C VAL A 455 -28.99 0.60 27.62
N THR A 456 -28.16 -0.44 27.69
CA THR A 456 -28.33 -1.55 28.64
C THR A 456 -27.42 -1.35 29.84
N LEU A 457 -27.98 -1.39 31.04
CA LEU A 457 -27.26 -1.25 32.30
C LEU A 457 -26.59 -2.56 32.73
N ALA A 458 -25.34 -2.49 33.19
CA ALA A 458 -24.52 -3.66 33.53
C ALA A 458 -24.71 -4.11 35.00
N GLY A 459 -25.66 -5.00 35.22
CA GLY A 459 -26.00 -5.57 36.52
C GLY A 459 -26.91 -4.67 37.35
N PRO A 460 -27.33 -5.15 38.54
CA PRO A 460 -28.04 -4.34 39.50
C PRO A 460 -27.13 -3.28 40.15
N GLY A 461 -27.73 -2.20 40.64
CA GLY A 461 -27.05 -1.10 41.34
C GLY A 461 -27.22 0.26 40.65
N ASN A 462 -26.48 1.25 41.14
CA ASN A 462 -26.53 2.62 40.62
C ASN A 462 -25.61 2.78 39.40
N HIS A 463 -26.19 3.24 38.30
CA HIS A 463 -25.54 3.52 37.02
C HIS A 463 -25.54 5.02 36.74
N ALA A 464 -24.35 5.63 36.73
CA ALA A 464 -24.17 7.07 36.57
C ALA A 464 -23.80 7.43 35.13
N LEU A 465 -24.78 7.94 34.37
CA LEU A 465 -24.68 8.13 32.93
C LEU A 465 -24.43 9.60 32.56
N VAL A 466 -23.53 9.81 31.59
CA VAL A 466 -23.18 11.12 31.04
C VAL A 466 -23.18 11.05 29.51
N ALA A 467 -23.89 11.97 28.86
CA ALA A 467 -23.85 12.14 27.42
C ALA A 467 -22.73 13.11 27.03
N VAL A 468 -21.96 12.76 26.01
CA VAL A 468 -20.80 13.51 25.55
C VAL A 468 -20.90 13.71 24.05
N GLU A 469 -20.62 14.92 23.59
CA GLU A 469 -20.45 15.23 22.17
C GLU A 469 -19.07 15.83 21.95
N THR A 470 -18.48 15.54 20.80
CA THR A 470 -17.28 16.23 20.33
C THR A 470 -17.58 16.83 18.97
N ASP A 471 -17.47 18.14 18.84
CA ASP A 471 -17.74 18.84 17.58
C ASP A 471 -16.61 18.65 16.55
N VAL A 472 -16.77 19.25 15.36
CA VAL A 472 -15.78 19.20 14.27
C VAL A 472 -14.44 19.88 14.63
N GLY A 473 -14.46 20.87 15.53
CA GLY A 473 -13.25 21.50 16.06
C GLY A 473 -12.50 20.60 17.03
N GLY A 474 -13.19 19.65 17.65
CA GLY A 474 -12.69 18.80 18.72
C GLY A 474 -13.04 19.33 20.12
N ASN A 475 -13.94 20.30 20.25
CA ASN A 475 -14.41 20.73 21.57
C ASN A 475 -15.39 19.70 22.13
N VAL A 476 -15.33 19.47 23.43
CA VAL A 476 -16.11 18.41 24.09
C VAL A 476 -17.18 19.01 24.99
N GLY A 477 -18.44 18.74 24.67
CA GLY A 477 -19.60 19.02 25.49
C GLY A 477 -19.99 17.82 26.35
N ARG A 478 -20.42 18.05 27.60
CA ARG A 478 -20.90 16.98 28.50
C ARG A 478 -22.20 17.39 29.16
N SER A 479 -23.12 16.44 29.33
CA SER A 479 -24.33 16.62 30.12
C SER A 479 -24.06 16.59 31.62
N ASN A 480 -25.07 16.99 32.40
CA ASN A 480 -25.14 16.57 33.80
C ASN A 480 -25.26 15.05 33.89
N THR A 481 -24.80 14.49 35.01
CA THR A 481 -24.97 13.07 35.33
C THR A 481 -26.42 12.76 35.67
N VAL A 482 -26.97 11.72 35.06
CA VAL A 482 -28.24 11.10 35.47
C VAL A 482 -27.92 9.73 36.10
N VAL A 483 -28.62 9.36 37.18
CA VAL A 483 -28.39 8.09 37.86
C VAL A 483 -29.64 7.21 37.73
N PHE A 484 -29.48 6.02 37.16
CA PHE A 484 -30.48 4.97 37.20
C PHE A 484 -30.08 3.94 38.24
N ASN A 485 -31.05 3.44 39.01
CA ASN A 485 -30.81 2.34 39.91
C ASN A 485 -31.47 1.09 39.32
N ALA A 486 -30.65 0.22 38.73
CA ALA A 486 -31.10 -1.08 38.26
C ALA A 486 -31.39 -1.94 39.51
N LEU A 487 -32.66 -2.25 39.73
CA LEU A 487 -33.05 -3.05 40.88
C LEU A 487 -32.50 -4.48 40.72
N PRO A 488 -32.03 -5.12 41.80
CA PRO A 488 -31.77 -6.56 41.77
C PRO A 488 -33.07 -7.30 41.47
N ALA A 489 -32.94 -8.48 40.86
CA ALA A 489 -34.06 -9.36 40.64
C ALA A 489 -34.73 -9.71 41.98
N ASP A 490 -36.07 -9.66 42.01
CA ASP A 490 -36.86 -9.94 43.21
C ASP A 490 -37.03 -11.46 43.35
N PRO A 491 -36.63 -12.09 44.48
CA PRO A 491 -36.76 -13.53 44.67
C PRO A 491 -38.23 -14.05 44.80
N GLY A 492 -39.22 -13.17 44.64
CA GLY A 492 -40.65 -13.54 44.60
C GLY A 492 -41.10 -14.09 43.25
N ASN A 493 -42.37 -14.51 43.17
CA ASN A 493 -42.99 -14.94 41.93
C ASN A 493 -43.61 -13.74 41.23
N ASN A 494 -42.96 -13.22 40.19
CA ASN A 494 -43.33 -11.96 39.56
C ASN A 494 -43.94 -12.16 38.17
N THR A 495 -44.54 -11.08 37.66
CA THR A 495 -45.07 -11.05 36.29
C THR A 495 -44.61 -9.79 35.58
N TYR A 496 -43.93 -9.97 34.45
CA TYR A 496 -43.32 -8.90 33.67
C TYR A 496 -44.02 -8.78 32.32
N GLY A 497 -44.52 -7.59 32.01
CA GLY A 497 -45.13 -7.30 30.72
C GLY A 497 -44.10 -6.79 29.72
N VAL A 498 -44.04 -7.41 28.54
CA VAL A 498 -43.14 -7.04 27.45
C VAL A 498 -43.95 -6.46 26.30
N GLY A 499 -43.62 -5.23 25.91
CA GLY A 499 -44.30 -4.46 24.87
C GLY A 499 -43.47 -4.36 23.59
N ALA A 500 -43.74 -3.31 22.80
CA ALA A 500 -42.87 -2.93 21.69
C ALA A 500 -41.59 -2.24 22.23
N GLY A 501 -40.45 -2.48 21.58
CA GLY A 501 -39.15 -1.97 22.00
C GLY A 501 -38.24 -3.04 22.57
N THR A 502 -37.06 -2.61 23.02
CA THR A 502 -36.07 -3.48 23.63
C THR A 502 -36.27 -3.59 25.13
N HIS A 503 -36.18 -4.80 25.65
CA HIS A 503 -36.34 -5.14 27.05
C HIS A 503 -35.18 -6.05 27.49
N VAL A 504 -34.59 -5.78 28.65
CA VAL A 504 -33.57 -6.64 29.28
C VAL A 504 -34.03 -6.93 30.70
N LEU A 505 -34.58 -8.12 30.91
CA LEU A 505 -35.23 -8.50 32.15
C LEU A 505 -34.54 -9.70 32.78
N ASP A 506 -34.29 -9.58 34.07
CA ASP A 506 -33.81 -10.65 34.92
C ASP A 506 -34.81 -10.87 36.04
N ALA A 507 -35.52 -12.00 35.99
CA ALA A 507 -36.55 -12.35 36.95
C ALA A 507 -35.98 -12.89 38.27
N GLY A 508 -34.75 -13.42 38.25
CA GLY A 508 -34.08 -13.92 39.44
C GLY A 508 -34.53 -15.31 39.85
N ALA A 509 -34.68 -15.54 41.16
CA ALA A 509 -35.17 -16.79 41.71
C ALA A 509 -36.67 -16.67 41.96
N GLY A 510 -37.46 -17.70 41.64
CA GLY A 510 -38.89 -17.62 41.80
C GLY A 510 -39.60 -18.56 40.85
N ASP A 511 -40.91 -18.34 40.71
CA ASP A 511 -41.73 -18.92 39.64
C ASP A 511 -42.32 -17.73 38.86
N ASP A 512 -41.58 -17.28 37.87
CA ASP A 512 -41.71 -15.98 37.22
C ASP A 512 -42.32 -16.07 35.83
N THR A 513 -43.16 -15.09 35.51
CA THR A 513 -43.88 -15.03 34.23
C THR A 513 -43.49 -13.82 33.40
N VAL A 514 -43.07 -14.04 32.16
CA VAL A 514 -43.00 -12.99 31.13
C VAL A 514 -44.25 -13.04 30.24
N VAL A 515 -44.78 -11.87 29.88
CA VAL A 515 -46.05 -11.74 29.15
C VAL A 515 -45.87 -10.97 27.86
N PHE A 516 -46.23 -11.58 26.74
CA PHE A 516 -46.19 -11.00 25.40
C PHE A 516 -47.58 -10.70 24.87
N GLY A 517 -47.69 -9.61 24.10
CA GLY A 517 -48.93 -9.19 23.43
C GLY A 517 -49.24 -9.90 22.11
N PHE A 518 -48.45 -10.90 21.70
CA PHE A 518 -48.56 -11.63 20.43
C PHE A 518 -48.56 -13.14 20.64
N ALA A 519 -48.95 -13.91 19.63
CA ALA A 519 -49.04 -15.37 19.70
C ALA A 519 -47.67 -16.04 19.49
N LEU A 520 -47.47 -17.25 20.05
CA LEU A 520 -46.21 -17.99 19.93
C LEU A 520 -45.72 -18.18 18.47
N PRO A 521 -46.58 -18.47 17.47
CA PRO A 521 -46.16 -18.58 16.07
C PRO A 521 -45.56 -17.29 15.48
N GLU A 522 -45.80 -16.14 16.11
CA GLU A 522 -45.24 -14.84 15.70
C GLU A 522 -43.89 -14.55 16.37
N ALA A 523 -43.51 -15.35 17.39
CA ALA A 523 -42.25 -15.22 18.10
C ALA A 523 -41.10 -15.76 17.25
N ARG A 524 -39.95 -15.06 17.29
CA ARG A 524 -38.68 -15.62 16.86
C ARG A 524 -37.80 -15.79 18.08
N LEU A 525 -37.43 -17.04 18.35
CA LEU A 525 -36.57 -17.42 19.45
C LEU A 525 -35.11 -17.48 19.00
N SER A 526 -34.25 -16.87 19.79
CA SER A 526 -32.80 -17.02 19.72
C SER A 526 -32.22 -16.99 21.15
N TYR A 527 -30.90 -17.17 21.27
CA TYR A 527 -30.19 -17.07 22.55
C TYR A 527 -28.95 -16.21 22.35
N ASP A 528 -28.64 -15.37 23.33
CA ASP A 528 -27.43 -14.56 23.30
C ASP A 528 -26.19 -15.40 23.71
N ALA A 529 -25.00 -14.79 23.67
CA ALA A 529 -23.75 -15.47 24.01
C ALA A 529 -23.66 -15.90 25.49
N ALA A 530 -24.46 -15.29 26.37
CA ALA A 530 -24.58 -15.68 27.77
C ALA A 530 -25.64 -16.78 27.98
N GLY A 531 -26.36 -17.17 26.93
CA GLY A 531 -27.41 -18.17 26.97
C GLY A 531 -28.77 -17.62 27.41
N HIS A 532 -28.95 -16.30 27.48
CA HIS A 532 -30.25 -15.72 27.79
C HIS A 532 -31.23 -15.95 26.65
N THR A 533 -32.50 -16.15 27.00
CA THR A 533 -33.58 -16.30 26.03
C THR A 533 -33.84 -14.96 25.35
N VAL A 534 -33.77 -14.93 24.01
CA VAL A 534 -34.07 -13.75 23.20
C VAL A 534 -35.31 -13.99 22.37
N ILE A 535 -36.33 -13.16 22.56
CA ILE A 535 -37.60 -13.24 21.83
C ILE A 535 -37.83 -11.95 21.04
N ASP A 536 -37.90 -12.09 19.71
CA ASP A 536 -38.33 -11.03 18.81
C ASP A 536 -39.80 -11.22 18.40
N GLY A 537 -40.56 -10.11 18.36
CA GLY A 537 -41.98 -10.10 18.01
C GLY A 537 -42.36 -9.15 16.86
N PRO A 538 -43.58 -9.26 16.30
CA PRO A 538 -44.01 -8.57 15.09
C PRO A 538 -44.11 -7.03 15.18
N ASN A 539 -44.01 -6.45 16.38
CA ASN A 539 -44.11 -5.00 16.63
C ASN A 539 -42.77 -4.37 17.07
N GLY A 540 -41.64 -4.97 16.71
CA GLY A 540 -40.31 -4.49 17.14
C GLY A 540 -40.03 -4.77 18.62
N THR A 541 -40.72 -5.74 19.20
CA THR A 541 -40.34 -6.32 20.50
C THR A 541 -39.01 -7.04 20.33
N HIS A 542 -38.05 -6.73 21.21
CA HIS A 542 -36.78 -7.45 21.35
C HIS A 542 -36.52 -7.64 22.84
N ALA A 543 -36.78 -8.84 23.37
CA ALA A 543 -36.67 -9.11 24.80
C ALA A 543 -35.53 -10.08 25.09
N VAL A 544 -34.56 -9.67 25.89
CA VAL A 544 -33.48 -10.49 26.45
C VAL A 544 -33.86 -10.86 27.88
N LEU A 545 -33.99 -12.15 28.15
CA LEU A 545 -34.68 -12.69 29.33
C LEU A 545 -33.83 -13.72 30.07
N SER A 546 -33.74 -13.59 31.39
CA SER A 546 -33.14 -14.56 32.30
C SER A 546 -34.04 -14.86 33.51
N GLY A 547 -34.02 -16.11 33.98
CA GLY A 547 -34.74 -16.52 35.19
C GLY A 547 -36.27 -16.63 35.05
N PHE A 548 -36.78 -16.99 33.87
CA PHE A 548 -38.23 -17.10 33.63
C PHE A 548 -38.67 -18.55 33.40
N GLU A 549 -39.64 -19.01 34.21
CA GLU A 549 -40.27 -20.32 34.12
C GLU A 549 -41.53 -20.30 33.25
N HIS A 550 -42.16 -19.14 33.06
CA HIS A 550 -43.42 -19.03 32.32
C HIS A 550 -43.37 -17.97 31.22
N TYR A 551 -43.52 -18.40 29.97
CA TYR A 551 -43.61 -17.53 28.81
C TYR A 551 -45.06 -17.48 28.32
N ARG A 552 -45.79 -16.43 28.72
CA ARG A 552 -47.20 -16.24 28.39
C ARG A 552 -47.36 -15.44 27.11
N PHE A 553 -47.80 -16.10 26.05
CA PHE A 553 -48.20 -15.51 24.77
C PHE A 553 -49.71 -15.30 24.70
N ALA A 554 -50.18 -14.57 23.68
CA ALA A 554 -51.60 -14.29 23.48
C ALA A 554 -52.44 -15.56 23.22
N ASP A 555 -51.82 -16.64 22.73
CA ASP A 555 -52.47 -17.92 22.40
C ASP A 555 -52.14 -19.05 23.38
N GLY A 556 -51.45 -18.77 24.49
CA GLY A 556 -51.21 -19.72 25.57
C GLY A 556 -49.95 -19.43 26.39
N THR A 557 -49.71 -20.23 27.42
CA THR A 557 -48.48 -20.15 28.22
C THR A 557 -47.59 -21.36 27.92
N VAL A 558 -46.32 -21.11 27.64
CA VAL A 558 -45.27 -22.13 27.70
C VAL A 558 -44.72 -22.12 29.12
N ASN A 559 -44.88 -23.22 29.84
CA ASN A 559 -44.23 -23.39 31.14
C ASN A 559 -42.93 -24.14 30.87
N GLN A 560 -41.81 -23.45 31.04
CA GLN A 560 -40.49 -24.02 31.01
C GLN A 560 -40.37 -25.01 32.18
N GLN A 561 -39.98 -26.25 31.89
CA GLN A 561 -39.68 -27.29 32.88
C GLN A 561 -40.88 -27.80 33.70
N THR A 562 -41.82 -28.46 33.04
CA THR A 562 -42.77 -29.39 33.71
C THR A 562 -42.26 -30.84 33.81
N GLY A 563 -41.07 -31.13 33.26
CA GLY A 563 -40.48 -32.47 33.11
C GLY A 563 -38.94 -32.52 33.25
N SER A 564 -38.22 -32.98 32.22
CA SER A 564 -36.75 -33.03 32.22
C SER A 564 -36.14 -31.67 31.88
N ALA A 565 -35.04 -31.30 32.53
CA ALA A 565 -34.28 -30.10 32.16
C ALA A 565 -33.66 -30.17 30.75
N LEU A 566 -33.62 -31.36 30.14
CA LEU A 566 -33.04 -31.60 28.83
C LEU A 566 -33.98 -31.26 27.66
N VAL A 567 -35.27 -31.10 27.92
CA VAL A 567 -36.24 -30.60 26.94
C VAL A 567 -36.52 -29.14 27.25
N ASP A 568 -36.19 -28.28 26.30
CA ASP A 568 -36.55 -26.87 26.36
C ASP A 568 -37.92 -26.70 25.69
N ASP A 569 -38.97 -26.56 26.50
CA ASP A 569 -40.36 -26.45 26.06
C ASP A 569 -40.56 -25.28 25.08
N LEU A 570 -39.99 -24.11 25.37
CA LEU A 570 -40.10 -22.93 24.52
C LEU A 570 -39.43 -23.16 23.17
N PHE A 571 -38.20 -23.68 23.18
CA PHE A 571 -37.50 -24.08 21.97
C PHE A 571 -38.30 -25.09 21.15
N TYR A 572 -38.82 -26.11 21.83
CA TYR A 572 -39.53 -27.21 21.19
C TYR A 572 -40.79 -26.71 20.50
N TYR A 573 -41.64 -25.95 21.20
CA TYR A 573 -42.90 -25.46 20.63
C TYR A 573 -42.69 -24.47 19.48
N VAL A 574 -41.73 -23.54 19.59
CA VAL A 574 -41.45 -22.57 18.51
C VAL A 574 -41.04 -23.27 17.21
N ARG A 575 -40.31 -24.39 17.30
CA ARG A 575 -39.90 -25.18 16.12
C ARG A 575 -40.96 -26.20 15.67
N ASN A 576 -41.88 -26.56 16.57
CA ASN A 576 -42.85 -27.63 16.38
C ASN A 576 -44.27 -27.13 16.66
N LEU A 577 -44.72 -26.15 15.85
CA LEU A 577 -46.01 -25.50 16.05
C LEU A 577 -47.21 -26.46 15.97
N ASP A 578 -47.06 -27.60 15.30
CA ASP A 578 -48.07 -28.67 15.30
C ASP A 578 -48.27 -29.26 16.71
N VAL A 579 -47.21 -29.40 17.50
CA VAL A 579 -47.25 -29.88 18.90
C VAL A 579 -47.90 -28.83 19.80
N TRP A 580 -47.52 -27.55 19.63
CA TRP A 580 -48.15 -26.42 20.32
C TRP A 580 -49.65 -26.35 20.06
N ASN A 581 -50.04 -26.41 18.79
CA ASN A 581 -51.44 -26.35 18.35
C ASN A 581 -52.25 -27.55 18.85
N ALA A 582 -51.62 -28.72 18.97
CA ALA A 582 -52.23 -29.94 19.51
C ALA A 582 -52.34 -29.93 21.05
N ARG A 583 -51.72 -28.96 21.74
CA ARG A 583 -51.66 -28.86 23.21
C ARG A 583 -51.06 -30.12 23.85
N VAL A 584 -50.07 -30.72 23.19
CA VAL A 584 -49.34 -31.87 23.70
C VAL A 584 -48.10 -31.35 24.42
N ASP A 585 -47.84 -31.86 25.62
CA ASP A 585 -46.61 -31.59 26.37
C ASP A 585 -45.35 -31.96 25.56
N ALA A 586 -44.36 -31.07 25.51
CA ALA A 586 -43.20 -31.20 24.64
C ALA A 586 -42.34 -32.42 24.99
N GLU A 587 -42.08 -32.65 26.28
CA GLU A 587 -41.36 -33.84 26.78
C GLU A 587 -42.11 -35.12 26.40
N THR A 588 -43.41 -35.14 26.64
CA THR A 588 -44.28 -36.28 26.29
C THR A 588 -44.24 -36.56 24.79
N HIS A 589 -44.34 -35.51 23.96
CA HIS A 589 -44.27 -35.65 22.51
C HIS A 589 -42.90 -36.13 22.06
N TYR A 590 -41.82 -35.53 22.57
CA TYR A 590 -40.46 -35.89 22.21
C TYR A 590 -40.18 -37.36 22.50
N ASN A 591 -40.49 -37.82 23.72
CA ASN A 591 -40.26 -39.20 24.15
C ASN A 591 -41.08 -40.23 23.37
N ALA A 592 -42.32 -39.89 23.02
CA ALA A 592 -43.21 -40.79 22.29
C ALA A 592 -42.88 -40.85 20.80
N ASN A 593 -42.66 -39.70 20.15
CA ASN A 593 -42.57 -39.59 18.68
C ASN A 593 -41.43 -38.68 18.22
N GLY A 594 -41.18 -37.57 18.92
CA GLY A 594 -40.29 -36.52 18.41
C GLY A 594 -38.86 -36.97 18.13
N TRP A 595 -38.30 -37.87 18.94
CA TRP A 595 -36.97 -38.41 18.68
C TRP A 595 -36.89 -39.27 17.41
N GLN A 596 -37.98 -39.98 17.08
CA GLN A 596 -38.09 -40.78 15.85
C GLN A 596 -38.29 -39.91 14.62
N GLU A 597 -38.98 -38.78 14.81
CA GLU A 597 -39.18 -37.74 13.79
C GLU A 597 -37.93 -36.87 13.59
N GLY A 598 -36.91 -37.02 14.44
CA GLY A 598 -35.66 -36.26 14.38
C GLY A 598 -35.80 -34.81 14.85
N ARG A 599 -36.79 -34.49 15.70
CA ARG A 599 -37.02 -33.15 16.25
C ARG A 599 -36.12 -32.91 17.45
N ASP A 600 -35.30 -31.88 17.42
CA ASP A 600 -34.40 -31.55 18.53
C ASP A 600 -35.16 -31.12 19.80
N PRO A 601 -34.82 -31.63 21.00
CA PRO A 601 -35.49 -31.29 22.25
C PRO A 601 -35.04 -29.95 22.86
N SER A 602 -33.85 -29.46 22.51
CA SER A 602 -33.32 -28.18 22.96
C SER A 602 -32.30 -27.63 21.96
N ALA A 603 -31.87 -26.37 22.14
CA ALA A 603 -30.84 -25.76 21.30
C ALA A 603 -29.48 -26.46 21.40
N TYR A 604 -29.27 -27.23 22.48
CA TYR A 604 -28.01 -27.87 22.82
C TYR A 604 -28.04 -29.40 22.66
N PHE A 605 -29.07 -29.94 22.01
CA PHE A 605 -29.16 -31.36 21.67
C PHE A 605 -29.64 -31.58 20.23
N SER A 606 -28.83 -32.24 19.40
CA SER A 606 -29.16 -32.60 18.01
C SER A 606 -29.61 -34.05 17.94
N THR A 607 -30.91 -34.31 17.80
CA THR A 607 -31.44 -35.69 17.78
C THR A 607 -30.87 -36.49 16.61
N SER A 608 -30.93 -35.92 15.40
CA SER A 608 -30.41 -36.59 14.21
C SER A 608 -28.87 -36.68 14.21
N GLY A 609 -28.18 -35.65 14.69
CA GLY A 609 -26.72 -35.64 14.80
C GLY A 609 -26.23 -36.68 15.79
N TYR A 610 -26.83 -36.72 16.98
CA TYR A 610 -26.49 -37.69 18.02
C TYR A 610 -26.72 -39.12 17.53
N LEU A 611 -27.87 -39.43 16.90
CA LEU A 611 -28.12 -40.77 16.35
C LEU A 611 -27.16 -41.14 15.21
N ALA A 612 -26.73 -40.17 14.40
CA ALA A 612 -25.80 -40.42 13.31
C ALA A 612 -24.38 -40.68 13.84
N ALA A 613 -23.92 -39.89 14.82
CA ALA A 613 -22.62 -40.08 15.45
C ALA A 613 -22.56 -41.36 16.30
N ASN A 614 -23.71 -41.78 16.86
CA ASN A 614 -23.83 -42.88 17.79
C ASN A 614 -24.62 -44.05 17.18
N GLY A 615 -24.01 -44.71 16.20
CA GLY A 615 -24.64 -45.77 15.42
C GLY A 615 -25.13 -46.98 16.24
N ASP A 616 -24.51 -47.25 17.38
CA ASP A 616 -24.93 -48.25 18.35
C ASP A 616 -26.26 -47.89 19.04
N VAL A 617 -26.46 -46.62 19.40
CA VAL A 617 -27.71 -46.10 19.98
C VAL A 617 -28.84 -46.21 18.98
N LYS A 618 -28.57 -45.84 17.72
CA LYS A 618 -29.51 -46.02 16.60
C LYS A 618 -29.85 -47.50 16.40
N ALA A 619 -28.85 -48.38 16.35
CA ALA A 619 -29.06 -49.81 16.13
C ALA A 619 -29.87 -50.46 17.27
N ALA A 620 -29.69 -49.98 18.50
CA ALA A 620 -30.47 -50.42 19.66
C ALA A 620 -31.90 -49.86 19.70
N GLY A 621 -32.22 -48.84 18.88
CA GLY A 621 -33.53 -48.19 18.86
C GLY A 621 -33.85 -47.45 20.16
N ILE A 622 -32.83 -46.96 20.86
CA ILE A 622 -32.96 -46.26 22.14
C ILE A 622 -33.19 -44.77 21.86
N ASN A 623 -34.09 -44.14 22.62
CA ASN A 623 -34.26 -42.69 22.57
C ASN A 623 -32.91 -41.99 22.86
N PRO A 624 -32.38 -41.17 21.96
CA PRO A 624 -31.05 -40.58 22.08
C PRO A 624 -30.91 -39.67 23.30
N LEU A 625 -31.96 -38.94 23.70
CA LEU A 625 -31.91 -38.07 24.89
C LEU A 625 -31.84 -38.92 26.17
N THR A 626 -32.64 -40.00 26.23
CA THR A 626 -32.59 -40.96 27.34
C THR A 626 -31.23 -41.65 27.43
N HIS A 627 -30.65 -42.04 26.29
CA HIS A 627 -29.31 -42.62 26.26
C HIS A 627 -28.27 -41.62 26.77
N TYR A 628 -28.33 -40.38 26.29
CA TYR A 628 -27.40 -39.32 26.68
C TYR A 628 -27.43 -39.09 28.20
N ASP A 629 -28.62 -38.84 28.76
CA ASP A 629 -28.85 -38.56 30.19
C ASP A 629 -28.32 -39.68 31.11
N THR A 630 -28.48 -40.93 30.68
CA THR A 630 -28.13 -42.10 31.49
C THR A 630 -26.69 -42.57 31.32
N ASN A 631 -26.15 -42.52 30.10
CA ASN A 631 -24.86 -43.12 29.75
C ASN A 631 -23.99 -42.21 28.87
N GLY A 632 -24.58 -41.53 27.88
CA GLY A 632 -23.82 -40.86 26.81
C GLY A 632 -22.84 -39.81 27.30
N TRP A 633 -23.23 -38.94 28.24
CA TRP A 633 -22.31 -37.94 28.79
C TRP A 633 -21.16 -38.58 29.59
N ARG A 634 -21.37 -39.73 30.23
CA ARG A 634 -20.33 -40.49 30.95
C ARG A 634 -19.35 -41.16 30.00
N GLU A 635 -19.82 -41.47 28.80
CA GLU A 635 -19.03 -42.01 27.70
C GLU A 635 -18.35 -40.90 26.89
N GLY A 636 -18.58 -39.62 27.19
CA GLY A 636 -18.04 -38.46 26.47
C GLY A 636 -18.67 -38.24 25.10
N ARG A 637 -19.97 -38.55 24.91
CA ARG A 637 -20.68 -38.38 23.62
C ARG A 637 -21.36 -37.02 23.57
N ASP A 638 -20.99 -36.17 22.63
CA ASP A 638 -21.46 -34.80 22.62
C ASP A 638 -22.94 -34.69 22.16
N PRO A 639 -23.78 -33.94 22.89
CA PRO A 639 -25.20 -33.83 22.58
C PRO A 639 -25.46 -32.93 21.36
N SER A 640 -24.61 -31.95 21.09
CA SER A 640 -24.72 -31.04 19.94
C SER A 640 -23.36 -30.45 19.56
N ALA A 641 -23.28 -29.79 18.40
CA ALA A 641 -22.07 -29.11 17.96
C ALA A 641 -21.69 -27.90 18.83
N THR A 642 -22.61 -27.41 19.64
CA THR A 642 -22.44 -26.23 20.51
C THR A 642 -22.27 -26.60 21.97
N PHE A 643 -22.16 -27.89 22.30
CA PHE A 643 -21.97 -28.34 23.67
C PHE A 643 -21.03 -29.55 23.73
N ASP A 644 -19.81 -29.31 24.21
CA ASP A 644 -18.79 -30.31 24.47
C ASP A 644 -18.80 -30.74 25.95
N ASN A 645 -19.03 -32.03 26.20
CA ASN A 645 -19.12 -32.52 27.58
C ASN A 645 -17.81 -32.42 28.33
N GLU A 646 -16.70 -32.77 27.67
CA GLU A 646 -15.42 -32.90 28.32
C GLU A 646 -14.84 -31.53 28.66
N LEU A 647 -14.97 -30.56 27.74
CA LEU A 647 -14.63 -29.16 27.99
C LEU A 647 -15.50 -28.57 29.09
N TYR A 648 -16.82 -28.78 29.05
CA TYR A 648 -17.69 -28.26 30.10
C TYR A 648 -17.27 -28.80 31.47
N LEU A 649 -17.05 -30.10 31.61
CA LEU A 649 -16.61 -30.71 32.87
C LEU A 649 -15.18 -30.32 33.27
N ALA A 650 -14.28 -30.06 32.31
CA ALA A 650 -12.93 -29.58 32.58
C ALA A 650 -12.92 -28.15 33.15
N ARG A 651 -13.83 -27.29 32.69
CA ARG A 651 -13.99 -25.91 33.17
C ARG A 651 -14.84 -25.81 34.44
N ASN A 652 -15.65 -26.84 34.71
CA ASN A 652 -16.56 -26.93 35.85
C ASN A 652 -16.22 -28.13 36.73
N PRO A 653 -15.09 -28.08 37.48
CA PRO A 653 -14.61 -29.22 38.26
C PRO A 653 -15.56 -29.61 39.41
N ASP A 654 -16.41 -28.68 39.86
CA ASP A 654 -17.46 -28.90 40.84
C ASP A 654 -18.57 -29.82 40.28
N VAL A 655 -19.02 -29.58 39.05
CA VAL A 655 -20.00 -30.43 38.35
C VAL A 655 -19.41 -31.82 38.09
N LYS A 656 -18.15 -31.87 37.65
CA LYS A 656 -17.42 -33.12 37.45
C LYS A 656 -17.29 -33.92 38.74
N ALA A 657 -16.94 -33.28 39.86
CA ALA A 657 -16.81 -33.93 41.15
C ALA A 657 -18.16 -34.44 41.69
N ALA A 658 -19.25 -33.71 41.41
CA ALA A 658 -20.60 -34.11 41.78
C ALA A 658 -21.17 -35.25 40.92
N GLY A 659 -20.58 -35.51 39.75
CA GLY A 659 -21.04 -36.56 38.83
C GLY A 659 -22.43 -36.29 38.24
N ILE A 660 -22.74 -35.01 38.02
CA ILE A 660 -23.99 -34.51 37.45
C ILE A 660 -23.85 -34.46 35.92
N ASP A 661 -24.94 -34.76 35.19
CA ASP A 661 -25.00 -34.58 33.73
C ASP A 661 -24.66 -33.11 33.37
N PRO A 662 -23.63 -32.87 32.54
CA PRO A 662 -23.16 -31.52 32.24
C PRO A 662 -24.19 -30.67 31.48
N LEU A 663 -24.94 -31.26 30.55
CA LEU A 663 -25.96 -30.54 29.78
C LEU A 663 -27.17 -30.24 30.66
N SER A 664 -27.62 -31.22 31.45
CA SER A 664 -28.72 -31.03 32.41
C SER A 664 -28.36 -29.94 33.42
N HIS A 665 -27.14 -29.95 33.96
CA HIS A 665 -26.64 -28.89 34.81
C HIS A 665 -26.63 -27.54 34.09
N PHE A 666 -26.10 -27.47 32.86
CA PHE A 666 -26.00 -26.22 32.12
C PHE A 666 -27.37 -25.57 31.89
N LEU A 667 -28.35 -26.35 31.44
CA LEU A 667 -29.72 -25.89 31.19
C LEU A 667 -30.48 -25.54 32.47
N ALA A 668 -30.25 -26.26 33.57
CA ALA A 668 -30.96 -26.02 34.82
C ALA A 668 -30.33 -24.90 35.67
N ASN A 669 -29.00 -24.74 35.66
CA ASN A 669 -28.29 -23.84 36.56
C ASN A 669 -27.15 -23.08 35.87
N GLY A 670 -26.43 -23.72 34.95
CA GLY A 670 -25.19 -23.17 34.41
C GLY A 670 -25.36 -21.84 33.67
N GLN A 671 -26.46 -21.66 32.92
CA GLN A 671 -26.76 -20.38 32.27
C GLN A 671 -26.95 -19.25 33.30
N ALA A 672 -27.73 -19.50 34.36
CA ALA A 672 -27.95 -18.52 35.44
C ALA A 672 -26.66 -18.23 36.24
N GLU A 673 -25.77 -19.22 36.36
CA GLU A 673 -24.45 -19.07 37.00
C GLU A 673 -23.41 -18.41 36.10
N GLY A 674 -23.75 -18.06 34.85
CA GLY A 674 -22.83 -17.47 33.88
C GLY A 674 -21.77 -18.44 33.35
N ARG A 675 -22.01 -19.75 33.45
CA ARG A 675 -21.15 -20.78 32.84
C ARG A 675 -21.31 -20.75 31.33
N GLN A 676 -20.25 -21.09 30.61
CA GLN A 676 -20.25 -21.11 29.14
C GLN A 676 -20.42 -22.54 28.62
N ALA A 677 -21.15 -22.68 27.52
CA ALA A 677 -21.10 -23.86 26.66
C ALA A 677 -19.93 -23.73 25.68
N TYR A 678 -19.39 -24.86 25.25
CA TYR A 678 -18.24 -24.93 24.35
C TYR A 678 -18.61 -25.72 23.10
N ALA A 679 -18.12 -25.29 21.94
CA ALA A 679 -18.31 -26.07 20.71
C ALA A 679 -17.62 -27.43 20.82
N ALA A 680 -18.27 -28.47 20.28
CA ALA A 680 -17.74 -29.84 20.26
C ALA A 680 -16.45 -29.88 19.45
N ILE A 681 -15.33 -30.19 20.11
CA ILE A 681 -14.02 -30.33 19.44
C ILE A 681 -13.74 -31.78 19.03
N GLY A 682 -14.69 -32.68 19.31
CA GLY A 682 -14.65 -34.09 19.00
C GLY A 682 -13.65 -34.84 19.86
N ARG A 683 -13.77 -36.15 19.88
CA ARG A 683 -12.83 -36.98 20.64
C ARG A 683 -11.46 -36.99 19.95
N PRO A 684 -10.34 -37.00 20.70
CA PRO A 684 -9.00 -37.03 20.12
C PRO A 684 -8.77 -38.18 19.12
N GLY A 685 -9.45 -39.32 19.33
CA GLY A 685 -9.37 -40.49 18.44
C GLY A 685 -10.02 -40.28 17.07
N ASP A 686 -11.04 -39.43 16.99
CA ASP A 686 -11.85 -39.23 15.78
C ASP A 686 -11.24 -38.13 14.90
N VAL A 687 -10.69 -37.07 15.51
CA VAL A 687 -10.03 -35.95 14.81
C VAL A 687 -8.66 -36.34 14.24
N SER A 688 -7.88 -37.13 14.99
CA SER A 688 -6.50 -37.49 14.60
C SER A 688 -6.42 -38.50 13.46
N ALA A 689 -7.42 -39.37 13.30
CA ALA A 689 -7.48 -40.34 12.21
C ALA A 689 -7.84 -39.71 10.85
N ALA A 690 -8.44 -38.51 10.86
CA ALA A 690 -9.01 -37.87 9.68
C ALA A 690 -8.37 -36.51 9.35
N HIS A 691 -7.10 -36.30 9.70
CA HIS A 691 -6.34 -35.10 9.32
C HIS A 691 -7.00 -33.77 9.74
N GLY A 692 -7.58 -33.74 10.95
CA GLY A 692 -8.28 -32.56 11.47
C GLY A 692 -9.75 -32.46 11.05
N PHE A 693 -10.29 -33.40 10.28
CA PHE A 693 -11.73 -33.53 10.05
C PHE A 693 -12.39 -34.20 11.27
N ASP A 694 -13.44 -33.59 11.79
CA ASP A 694 -14.20 -34.12 12.91
C ASP A 694 -15.58 -34.57 12.43
N ALA A 695 -15.76 -35.88 12.27
CA ALA A 695 -17.01 -36.45 11.77
C ALA A 695 -18.17 -36.30 12.77
N GLU A 696 -17.89 -36.33 14.08
CA GLU A 696 -18.89 -36.14 15.13
C GLU A 696 -19.41 -34.70 15.08
N PHE A 697 -18.51 -33.72 15.14
CA PHE A 697 -18.86 -32.30 14.96
C PHE A 697 -19.59 -32.07 13.64
N TYR A 698 -19.11 -32.65 12.54
CA TYR A 698 -19.71 -32.44 11.22
C TYR A 698 -21.14 -32.98 11.15
N LEU A 699 -21.43 -34.14 11.75
CA LEU A 699 -22.79 -34.68 11.81
C LEU A 699 -23.68 -33.88 12.77
N LEU A 700 -23.15 -33.45 13.92
CA LEU A 700 -23.89 -32.63 14.88
C LEU A 700 -24.23 -31.24 14.32
N SER A 701 -23.32 -30.66 13.53
CA SER A 701 -23.46 -29.32 12.92
C SER A 701 -24.36 -29.31 11.69
N ASN A 702 -24.53 -30.45 11.02
CA ASN A 702 -25.22 -30.55 9.73
C ASN A 702 -26.39 -31.55 9.79
N PRO A 703 -27.57 -31.14 10.30
CA PRO A 703 -28.72 -32.03 10.46
C PRO A 703 -29.21 -32.67 9.15
N ASP A 704 -29.01 -32.00 8.01
CA ASP A 704 -29.31 -32.54 6.68
C ASP A 704 -28.39 -33.70 6.31
N VAL A 705 -27.08 -33.56 6.59
CA VAL A 705 -26.09 -34.64 6.39
C VAL A 705 -26.34 -35.78 7.37
N ALA A 706 -26.65 -35.47 8.63
CA ALA A 706 -26.98 -36.48 9.63
C ALA A 706 -28.19 -37.33 9.20
N ARG A 707 -29.27 -36.69 8.74
CA ARG A 707 -30.44 -37.38 8.19
C ARG A 707 -30.10 -38.21 6.94
N ALA A 708 -29.26 -37.69 6.05
CA ALA A 708 -28.82 -38.44 4.86
C ALA A 708 -27.99 -39.68 5.24
N ALA A 709 -27.06 -39.55 6.18
CA ALA A 709 -26.27 -40.67 6.72
C ALA A 709 -27.17 -41.72 7.38
N LEU A 710 -28.15 -41.27 8.17
CA LEU A 710 -29.13 -42.15 8.80
C LEU A 710 -29.96 -42.94 7.77
N GLY A 711 -30.37 -42.30 6.68
CA GLY A 711 -31.13 -42.93 5.60
C GLY A 711 -30.31 -43.86 4.71
N ALA A 712 -29.04 -43.53 4.45
CA ALA A 712 -28.13 -44.37 3.66
C ALA A 712 -27.77 -45.67 4.38
N GLY A 713 -27.68 -45.63 5.72
CA GLY A 713 -27.19 -46.75 6.52
C GLY A 713 -25.69 -46.99 6.35
N GLY A 714 -25.13 -47.91 7.15
CA GLY A 714 -23.68 -48.16 7.18
C GLY A 714 -22.94 -47.22 8.12
N ASP A 715 -21.68 -46.92 7.78
CA ASP A 715 -20.78 -46.09 8.59
C ASP A 715 -21.06 -44.59 8.35
N ALA A 716 -21.63 -43.93 9.36
CA ALA A 716 -22.01 -42.53 9.29
C ALA A 716 -20.80 -41.58 9.27
N PHE A 717 -19.68 -41.95 9.92
CA PHE A 717 -18.46 -41.14 9.90
C PHE A 717 -17.81 -41.18 8.52
N ALA A 718 -17.77 -42.35 7.89
CA ALA A 718 -17.33 -42.49 6.51
C ALA A 718 -18.23 -41.69 5.55
N PHE A 719 -19.55 -41.70 5.78
CA PHE A 719 -20.50 -40.89 5.01
C PHE A 719 -20.22 -39.38 5.17
N ALA A 720 -20.01 -38.90 6.40
CA ALA A 720 -19.73 -37.50 6.69
C ALA A 720 -18.43 -37.02 6.02
N ALA A 721 -17.35 -37.79 6.12
CA ALA A 721 -16.08 -37.49 5.48
C ALA A 721 -16.22 -37.44 3.95
N SER A 722 -16.95 -38.39 3.36
CA SER A 722 -17.21 -38.41 1.92
C SER A 722 -18.04 -37.20 1.47
N HIS A 723 -19.06 -36.83 2.26
CA HIS A 723 -19.88 -35.65 1.98
C HIS A 723 -19.05 -34.36 2.06
N TYR A 724 -18.22 -34.21 3.09
CA TYR A 724 -17.37 -33.03 3.21
C TYR A 724 -16.46 -32.86 1.99
N GLN A 725 -15.77 -33.93 1.59
CA GLN A 725 -14.86 -33.93 0.43
C GLN A 725 -15.56 -33.62 -0.90
N GLN A 726 -16.79 -34.12 -1.10
CA GLN A 726 -17.52 -33.96 -2.36
C GLN A 726 -18.33 -32.65 -2.44
N HIS A 727 -18.83 -32.16 -1.30
CA HIS A 727 -19.81 -31.08 -1.25
C HIS A 727 -19.53 -30.08 -0.13
N GLY A 728 -19.18 -30.55 1.07
CA GLY A 728 -19.15 -29.72 2.27
C GLY A 728 -18.22 -28.52 2.18
N TRP A 729 -16.97 -28.72 1.75
CA TRP A 729 -16.03 -27.60 1.67
C TRP A 729 -16.40 -26.59 0.57
N HIS A 730 -17.04 -27.04 -0.51
CA HIS A 730 -17.58 -26.17 -1.55
C HIS A 730 -18.77 -25.34 -1.07
N GLU A 731 -19.56 -25.89 -0.15
CA GLU A 731 -20.67 -25.20 0.51
C GLU A 731 -20.20 -24.29 1.65
N GLY A 732 -18.91 -24.30 1.97
CA GLY A 732 -18.33 -23.52 3.07
C GLY A 732 -18.63 -24.09 4.45
N ARG A 733 -18.97 -25.38 4.55
CA ARG A 733 -19.22 -26.04 5.84
C ARG A 733 -17.91 -26.30 6.58
N ASN A 734 -17.92 -26.07 7.89
CA ASN A 734 -16.73 -26.22 8.72
C ASN A 734 -16.48 -27.71 9.06
N PRO A 735 -15.24 -28.21 8.93
CA PRO A 735 -14.91 -29.60 9.20
C PRO A 735 -14.70 -29.92 10.69
N ASN A 736 -14.51 -28.90 11.52
CA ASN A 736 -14.35 -28.98 12.98
C ASN A 736 -14.74 -27.63 13.59
N ALA A 737 -14.78 -27.54 14.93
CA ALA A 737 -15.22 -26.34 15.65
C ALA A 737 -14.33 -25.10 15.48
N VAL A 738 -13.09 -25.25 15.01
CA VAL A 738 -12.10 -24.16 14.96
C VAL A 738 -11.82 -23.70 13.53
N PHE A 739 -11.95 -24.57 12.53
CA PHE A 739 -11.65 -24.25 11.15
C PHE A 739 -12.82 -23.54 10.47
N ASP A 740 -12.60 -22.34 9.93
CA ASP A 740 -13.60 -21.59 9.16
C ASP A 740 -13.33 -21.77 7.66
N THR A 741 -14.04 -22.72 7.04
CA THR A 741 -13.88 -23.04 5.61
C THR A 741 -14.12 -21.84 4.72
N LYS A 742 -15.17 -21.06 5.02
CA LYS A 742 -15.56 -19.91 4.21
C LYS A 742 -14.57 -18.76 4.39
N GLY A 743 -14.16 -18.48 5.63
CA GLY A 743 -13.14 -17.49 5.95
C GLY A 743 -11.80 -17.84 5.34
N TYR A 744 -11.37 -19.10 5.41
CA TYR A 744 -10.11 -19.58 4.84
C TYR A 744 -10.05 -19.36 3.32
N LEU A 745 -11.11 -19.75 2.58
CA LEU A 745 -11.19 -19.53 1.13
C LEU A 745 -11.37 -18.05 0.76
N ALA A 746 -11.87 -17.22 1.67
CA ALA A 746 -11.94 -15.78 1.48
C ALA A 746 -10.57 -15.12 1.66
N ALA A 747 -9.84 -15.48 2.73
CA ALA A 747 -8.54 -14.95 3.09
C ALA A 747 -7.43 -15.39 2.12
N TYR A 748 -7.46 -16.66 1.68
CA TYR A 748 -6.39 -17.27 0.90
C TYR A 748 -6.81 -17.49 -0.57
N ALA A 749 -6.65 -16.44 -1.37
CA ALA A 749 -7.09 -16.42 -2.76
C ALA A 749 -6.38 -17.46 -3.65
N ASP A 750 -5.15 -17.84 -3.31
CA ASP A 750 -4.38 -18.88 -3.99
C ASP A 750 -4.98 -20.27 -3.77
N VAL A 751 -5.41 -20.60 -2.55
CA VAL A 751 -6.10 -21.87 -2.22
C VAL A 751 -7.44 -21.94 -2.95
N ARG A 752 -8.19 -20.83 -2.94
CA ARG A 752 -9.45 -20.72 -3.68
C ARG A 752 -9.23 -20.88 -5.19
N ALA A 753 -8.20 -20.24 -5.75
CA ALA A 753 -7.89 -20.34 -7.17
C ALA A 753 -7.41 -21.75 -7.58
N ALA A 754 -6.70 -22.44 -6.69
CA ALA A 754 -6.25 -23.80 -6.89
C ALA A 754 -7.40 -24.83 -6.76
N ASN A 755 -8.55 -24.42 -6.18
CA ASN A 755 -9.72 -25.27 -5.97
C ASN A 755 -9.37 -26.58 -5.24
N VAL A 756 -8.61 -26.44 -4.16
CA VAL A 756 -8.18 -27.55 -3.28
C VAL A 756 -8.96 -27.47 -1.98
N ASP A 757 -9.28 -28.63 -1.38
CA ASP A 757 -9.89 -28.70 -0.05
C ASP A 757 -9.08 -27.86 0.95
N PRO A 758 -9.70 -26.83 1.57
CA PRO A 758 -9.00 -25.89 2.44
C PRO A 758 -8.46 -26.55 3.72
N LEU A 759 -9.15 -27.56 4.28
CA LEU A 759 -8.65 -28.30 5.43
C LEU A 759 -7.41 -29.11 5.04
N LEU A 760 -7.48 -29.82 3.91
CA LEU A 760 -6.34 -30.57 3.40
C LEU A 760 -5.15 -29.66 3.11
N HIS A 761 -5.39 -28.50 2.50
CA HIS A 761 -4.35 -27.50 2.26
C HIS A 761 -3.71 -27.04 3.57
N TYR A 762 -4.53 -26.70 4.57
CA TYR A 762 -4.03 -26.27 5.87
C TYR A 762 -3.18 -27.36 6.52
N ASP A 763 -3.69 -28.59 6.61
CA ASP A 763 -3.01 -29.72 7.26
C ASP A 763 -1.66 -30.06 6.62
N THR A 764 -1.57 -29.92 5.29
CA THR A 764 -0.36 -30.28 4.53
C THR A 764 0.66 -29.14 4.43
N ASN A 765 0.21 -27.89 4.22
CA ASN A 765 1.07 -26.75 3.92
C ASN A 765 0.74 -25.51 4.76
N GLY A 766 -0.54 -25.18 4.92
CA GLY A 766 -0.97 -23.89 5.44
C GLY A 766 -0.42 -23.56 6.83
N TRP A 767 -0.38 -24.51 7.77
CA TRP A 767 0.19 -24.23 9.09
C TRP A 767 1.70 -23.96 9.05
N ARG A 768 2.45 -24.61 8.14
CA ARG A 768 3.89 -24.37 7.96
C ARG A 768 4.20 -23.01 7.34
N GLU A 769 3.23 -22.47 6.60
CA GLU A 769 3.25 -21.11 6.06
C GLU A 769 2.80 -20.07 7.11
N GLY A 770 2.38 -20.53 8.30
CA GLY A 770 1.83 -19.70 9.36
C GLY A 770 0.53 -19.02 8.95
N ARG A 771 -0.30 -19.71 8.15
CA ARG A 771 -1.67 -19.28 7.86
C ARG A 771 -2.57 -19.68 9.02
N ASP A 772 -3.61 -18.89 9.27
CA ASP A 772 -4.62 -19.17 10.30
C ASP A 772 -5.79 -19.98 9.74
N PRO A 773 -6.28 -21.00 10.47
CA PRO A 773 -7.44 -21.81 10.07
C PRO A 773 -8.76 -21.08 10.30
N SER A 774 -8.79 -20.07 11.17
CA SER A 774 -9.91 -19.15 11.37
C SER A 774 -9.46 -17.87 12.06
N ALA A 775 -10.32 -16.86 12.09
CA ALA A 775 -10.12 -15.64 12.88
C ALA A 775 -10.10 -15.88 14.41
N ALA A 776 -10.44 -17.09 14.86
CA ALA A 776 -10.43 -17.48 16.26
C ALA A 776 -9.14 -18.24 16.65
N PHE A 777 -8.20 -18.43 15.72
CA PHE A 777 -7.00 -19.21 15.95
C PHE A 777 -5.79 -18.62 15.21
N ASP A 778 -4.81 -18.09 15.94
CA ASP A 778 -3.53 -17.61 15.38
C ASP A 778 -2.49 -18.74 15.44
N THR A 779 -2.13 -19.26 14.27
CA THR A 779 -1.19 -20.37 14.14
C THR A 779 0.20 -20.00 14.63
N ARG A 780 0.68 -18.79 14.33
CA ARG A 780 2.04 -18.36 14.67
C ARG A 780 2.16 -18.08 16.17
N ALA A 781 1.18 -17.40 16.76
CA ALA A 781 1.16 -17.14 18.19
C ALA A 781 1.05 -18.44 19.00
N TYR A 782 0.25 -19.40 18.50
CA TYR A 782 0.13 -20.70 19.13
C TYR A 782 1.47 -21.45 19.12
N GLU A 783 2.15 -21.57 17.97
CA GLU A 783 3.47 -22.21 17.88
C GLU A 783 4.55 -21.48 18.70
N ALA A 784 4.56 -20.15 18.66
CA ALA A 784 5.55 -19.35 19.37
C ALA A 784 5.40 -19.45 20.89
N THR A 785 4.17 -19.57 21.39
CA THR A 785 3.90 -19.65 22.83
C THR A 785 4.06 -21.07 23.37
N TYR A 786 3.60 -22.08 22.63
CA TYR A 786 3.62 -23.47 23.04
C TYR A 786 4.81 -24.21 22.44
N GLY A 787 5.99 -23.98 23.02
CA GLY A 787 7.25 -24.53 22.54
C GLY A 787 7.33 -26.06 22.51
N ASP A 788 6.48 -26.77 23.27
CA ASP A 788 6.33 -28.23 23.20
C ASP A 788 5.69 -28.68 21.86
N VAL A 789 4.72 -27.91 21.35
CA VAL A 789 4.07 -28.15 20.05
C VAL A 789 5.06 -27.89 18.91
N ALA A 790 5.77 -26.76 18.98
CA ALA A 790 6.80 -26.42 18.01
C ALA A 790 7.95 -27.45 18.00
N ALA A 791 8.41 -27.90 19.17
CA ALA A 791 9.44 -28.93 19.28
C ALA A 791 8.99 -30.30 18.74
N ALA A 792 7.71 -30.63 18.90
CA ALA A 792 7.12 -31.85 18.36
C ALA A 792 6.85 -31.76 16.84
N ASN A 793 6.89 -30.55 16.24
CA ASN A 793 6.57 -30.29 14.83
C ASN A 793 5.19 -30.88 14.43
N VAL A 794 4.22 -30.72 15.32
CA VAL A 794 2.84 -31.17 15.15
C VAL A 794 1.99 -29.99 14.67
N ASN A 795 1.05 -30.26 13.76
CA ASN A 795 0.09 -29.26 13.30
C ASN A 795 -0.61 -28.58 14.52
N PRO A 796 -0.51 -27.25 14.67
CA PRO A 796 -1.08 -26.50 15.80
C PRO A 796 -2.57 -26.69 15.98
N LEU A 797 -3.34 -26.72 14.89
CA LEU A 797 -4.79 -26.92 14.94
C LEU A 797 -5.11 -28.32 15.45
N THR A 798 -4.44 -29.34 14.90
CA THR A 798 -4.62 -30.73 15.33
C THR A 798 -4.28 -30.89 16.80
N HIS A 799 -3.16 -30.31 17.25
CA HIS A 799 -2.79 -30.33 18.66
C HIS A 799 -3.83 -29.65 19.54
N TYR A 800 -4.36 -28.49 19.11
CA TYR A 800 -5.36 -27.76 19.87
C TYR A 800 -6.64 -28.56 20.04
N LEU A 801 -7.16 -29.13 18.95
CA LEU A 801 -8.37 -29.96 18.97
C LEU A 801 -8.19 -31.23 19.82
N THR A 802 -7.02 -31.87 19.79
CA THR A 802 -6.82 -33.15 20.51
C THR A 802 -6.37 -32.99 21.96
N ASN A 803 -5.73 -31.86 22.32
CA ASN A 803 -5.18 -31.66 23.68
C ASN A 803 -5.36 -30.22 24.17
N GLY A 804 -5.00 -29.22 23.35
CA GLY A 804 -4.83 -27.84 23.80
C GLY A 804 -6.08 -27.22 24.41
N ALA A 805 -7.25 -27.48 23.81
CA ALA A 805 -8.52 -26.97 24.33
C ALA A 805 -8.86 -27.53 25.72
N LEU A 806 -8.65 -28.83 25.95
CA LEU A 806 -8.86 -29.49 27.25
C LEU A 806 -7.83 -29.05 28.31
N GLU A 807 -6.59 -28.82 27.90
CA GLU A 807 -5.52 -28.27 28.76
C GLU A 807 -5.73 -26.79 29.10
N GLY A 808 -6.69 -26.14 28.44
CA GLY A 808 -6.99 -24.73 28.63
C GLY A 808 -6.04 -23.76 27.97
N ARG A 809 -5.34 -24.20 26.91
CA ARG A 809 -4.49 -23.35 26.08
C ARG A 809 -5.32 -22.32 25.31
N SER A 810 -4.75 -21.13 25.10
CA SER A 810 -5.33 -20.06 24.30
C SER A 810 -5.16 -20.36 22.82
N ALA A 811 -6.20 -20.10 22.03
CA ALA A 811 -6.11 -20.10 20.57
C ALA A 811 -5.59 -18.76 19.99
N PHE A 812 -5.42 -17.74 20.84
CA PHE A 812 -4.97 -16.38 20.45
C PHE A 812 -5.88 -15.71 19.42
N ALA A 813 -7.19 -15.90 19.55
CA ALA A 813 -8.20 -15.22 18.73
C ALA A 813 -7.99 -13.69 18.73
N ASP A 814 -7.70 -13.13 17.57
CA ASP A 814 -7.51 -11.69 17.36
C ASP A 814 -8.56 -11.09 16.41
N GLY A 815 -9.46 -11.92 15.89
CA GLY A 815 -10.53 -11.52 14.98
C GLY A 815 -10.09 -11.36 13.52
N HIS A 816 -8.87 -11.75 13.18
CA HIS A 816 -8.28 -11.60 11.85
C HIS A 816 -7.67 -12.91 11.33
N PHE A 817 -7.53 -13.01 10.01
CA PHE A 817 -6.70 -14.05 9.39
C PHE A 817 -5.36 -13.40 9.01
N GLY A 818 -4.22 -13.93 9.49
CA GLY A 818 -2.91 -13.73 8.86
C GLY A 818 -1.76 -13.26 9.75
#